data_AF-A0A814S382-F1
#
_entry.id   AF-A0A814S382-F1
#
_cell.length_a   1.000
_cell.length_b   1.000
_cell.length_c   1.000
_cell.angle_alpha   90.00
_cell.angle_beta   90.00
_cell.angle_gamma   90.00
#
_symmetry.space_group_name_H-M   'P 1'
#
loop_
_entity.id
_entity.type
_entity.pdbx_description
1 polymer ?
#
loop_
_entity_poly.entity_id
_entity_poly.type
_entity_poly.pdbx_seq_one_letter_code
_entity_poly.pdbx_strand_id
1 'polypeptide(L)'
;MNVIELILSPSTIQQAMNIQQITTTYSLIAQGIRDLDSYEVNNLEKLRSFISLARCLTTLLPFNALDVLKDVCRVDFDATFDSCSSIHLFITQLQERIKREQSPVDETAIHRALVKLELDFLKDWLTDNIDSYGEILTFINDSKNDLWFYSAKIFTVIDHTIDLTATLKENHGNLPSTDEYNKLNQSLDVPQTSTIKIEQLMVNRLHKHFLMSVQEDEIDQQLIDEYEYFIENFGKIQDIDQLDGVQKISFIAWIKYYAQMYAFALHNESKEDNVLADIDEFLTADKTPFGMTIKLFIIKQMLNMCKPMPDNIHDIYEYRNIYWMKSFFQSSQDQQVAHAHQNIIIPMPLFQCREQYERIQKVLKSEDRDKQLTNIIEECNHSQKLSYAFLCWFIEYYSRFTEPHVAKDSEFIRTIEHKFSSDLIKSFTLLGHRFLIDLCSNFSEKSYFRLHSKLTSDDIHRRLLALNIVAVFISARSYSTITLLGNFLFDRHRQMPTSYIQHLSSICLPGLTTSNIITSQMMYVRTRVQERLDQGAYFVDYGKFIFQCSEECPWMFFFEECGAPVGKSVCSLCQKAIGAEKYNVLIARDPPQLRIPIPEAFKKIDAYIKEENEAARLGYHTVKNTNESCLGDKPNHLDRPVSFRFIHFLTHGLLHFLHDRNYLTDDDLKKHLKLPTATHFQDHFEKDYDLLCQSSIDHSSCYIWLYKLLNHLVGDQFIEKGQLNANENVIRIENLIEKNLIFKHIDSIENEIAEYKQTYATFIQKQQSLESFIDEIFEDEQRYPLLNFFNVTTFHTSNPLDEFILKIQNLPYADKTYPVTTYLLKRLDDCMNIQYLYSIVVFINYLIEKFNHRIKRTDAISIRIMYYLTQDAERDITRKLFDDFLDAWYALTLEEVRYGCQTFKFKRNLPKEKYAENTSIAMLLLTSSRDETMLLSACLKTIADLQNEIFNYFHNTIETTTRTKRKRVRLQSIRSEHVLSLDRNFLSRKLINDSLVLNYQYGKSKDIIYDYEEIEITLRNMISKLVLIDTDKLNLLTYQFELYGNETFLINEVRARIEQEPLTNDDRTRLRCLIKTMNPDDILHCLGSLDNIFTYIRTIAAERLRQDMTVQLFIGQFIRSKSRLNDSILCWTDFSAIQLRYIIDFHEMFEEIAFDQVLRVYIKKELAEEAYIPRDRQRIIEAFCRATFEKEKNHRKTQIN
;
A
#
# COMPACT_ATOMS: atom_id res chain seq x y z
N MET A 1 -19.61 -36.80 -13.51
CA MET A 1 -19.72 -35.41 -14.00
C MET A 1 -18.74 -34.58 -13.19
N ASN A 2 -17.78 -33.92 -13.84
CA ASN A 2 -16.86 -33.02 -13.15
C ASN A 2 -17.70 -31.92 -12.46
N VAL A 3 -17.45 -31.67 -11.18
CA VAL A 3 -18.20 -30.68 -10.38
C VAL A 3 -18.13 -29.30 -11.03
N ILE A 4 -17.00 -28.97 -11.66
CA ILE A 4 -16.82 -27.72 -12.42
C ILE A 4 -17.78 -27.65 -13.61
N GLU A 5 -17.91 -28.73 -14.39
CA GLU A 5 -18.83 -28.80 -15.55
C GLU A 5 -20.31 -28.64 -15.12
N LEU A 6 -20.68 -29.17 -13.95
CA LEU A 6 -22.04 -28.99 -13.41
C LEU A 6 -22.28 -27.53 -13.00
N ILE A 7 -21.31 -26.91 -12.35
CA ILE A 7 -21.41 -25.53 -11.86
C ILE A 7 -21.48 -24.56 -13.04
N LEU A 8 -20.68 -24.79 -14.08
CA LEU A 8 -20.65 -23.98 -15.30
C LEU A 8 -21.79 -24.31 -16.27
N SER A 9 -22.64 -25.30 -15.96
CA SER A 9 -23.74 -25.66 -16.86
C SER A 9 -24.75 -24.51 -17.02
N PRO A 10 -25.31 -24.32 -18.23
CA PRO A 10 -26.34 -23.31 -18.47
C PRO A 10 -27.53 -23.41 -17.52
N SER A 11 -27.91 -24.64 -17.12
CA SER A 11 -28.96 -24.88 -16.13
C SER A 11 -28.67 -24.27 -14.76
N THR A 12 -27.42 -24.34 -14.29
CA THR A 12 -27.01 -23.78 -13.00
C THR A 12 -26.92 -22.26 -13.07
N ILE A 13 -26.35 -21.72 -14.15
CA ILE A 13 -26.19 -20.27 -14.37
C ILE A 13 -27.56 -19.58 -14.53
N GLN A 14 -28.53 -20.23 -15.17
CA GLN A 14 -29.91 -19.73 -15.30
C GLN A 14 -30.59 -19.51 -13.94
N GLN A 15 -30.26 -20.34 -12.96
CA GLN A 15 -30.83 -20.25 -11.61
C GLN A 15 -30.18 -19.15 -10.76
N ALA A 16 -29.06 -18.57 -11.20
CA ALA A 16 -28.42 -17.49 -10.48
C ALA A 16 -29.28 -16.21 -10.53
N MET A 17 -29.46 -15.59 -9.37
CA MET A 17 -30.23 -14.35 -9.21
C MET A 17 -29.32 -13.11 -9.16
N ASN A 18 -28.01 -13.30 -8.98
CA ASN A 18 -27.02 -12.23 -8.84
C ASN A 18 -25.66 -12.68 -9.40
N ILE A 19 -25.04 -11.88 -10.27
CA ILE A 19 -23.70 -12.15 -10.81
C ILE A 19 -22.61 -12.09 -9.75
N GLN A 20 -22.78 -11.26 -8.71
CA GLN A 20 -21.84 -11.14 -7.61
C GLN A 20 -21.84 -12.41 -6.74
N GLN A 21 -22.98 -13.08 -6.64
CA GLN A 21 -23.05 -14.40 -5.99
C GLN A 21 -22.26 -15.44 -6.77
N ILE A 22 -22.33 -15.40 -8.11
CA ILE A 22 -21.55 -16.28 -8.99
C ILE A 22 -20.05 -16.02 -8.81
N THR A 23 -19.61 -14.77 -8.95
CA THR A 23 -18.17 -14.43 -8.87
C THR A 23 -17.59 -14.78 -7.50
N THR A 24 -18.30 -14.50 -6.41
CA THR A 24 -17.86 -14.86 -5.05
C THR A 24 -17.85 -16.38 -4.84
N THR A 25 -18.97 -17.07 -5.11
CA THR A 25 -19.08 -18.52 -4.85
C THR A 25 -18.10 -19.32 -5.70
N TYR A 26 -17.96 -18.98 -6.98
CA TYR A 26 -17.09 -19.72 -7.88
C TYR A 26 -15.61 -19.42 -7.58
N SER A 27 -15.28 -18.19 -7.16
CA SER A 27 -13.93 -17.88 -6.66
C SER A 27 -13.58 -18.73 -5.44
N LEU A 28 -14.52 -18.93 -4.51
CA LEU A 28 -14.32 -19.79 -3.34
C LEU A 28 -14.14 -21.26 -3.71
N ILE A 29 -14.89 -21.75 -4.70
CA ILE A 29 -14.73 -23.13 -5.20
C ILE A 29 -13.37 -23.29 -5.88
N ALA A 30 -12.97 -22.34 -6.72
CA ALA A 30 -11.65 -22.34 -7.35
C ALA A 30 -10.52 -22.29 -6.32
N GLN A 31 -10.70 -21.52 -5.23
CA GLN A 31 -9.77 -21.46 -4.10
C GLN A 31 -9.72 -22.77 -3.32
N GLY A 32 -10.87 -23.34 -2.96
CA GLY A 32 -10.94 -24.61 -2.23
C GLY A 32 -10.37 -25.80 -3.00
N ILE A 33 -10.47 -25.79 -4.34
CA ILE A 33 -9.81 -26.78 -5.20
C ILE A 33 -8.28 -26.63 -5.14
N ARG A 34 -7.78 -25.40 -5.05
CA ARG A 34 -6.34 -25.09 -4.95
C ARG A 34 -5.70 -25.54 -3.63
N ASP A 35 -6.51 -25.82 -2.61
CA ASP A 35 -6.08 -26.32 -1.31
C ASP A 35 -6.06 -27.86 -1.24
N LEU A 36 -6.35 -28.55 -2.35
CA LEU A 36 -6.26 -30.01 -2.44
C LEU A 36 -4.83 -30.42 -2.83
N ASP A 37 -3.96 -30.64 -1.85
CA ASP A 37 -2.56 -31.06 -2.07
C ASP A 37 -2.40 -32.42 -2.78
N SER A 38 -3.49 -33.18 -2.96
CA SER A 38 -3.47 -34.57 -3.44
C SER A 38 -4.26 -34.82 -4.72
N TYR A 39 -4.88 -33.78 -5.31
CA TYR A 39 -5.75 -33.94 -6.47
C TYR A 39 -5.42 -32.91 -7.56
N GLU A 40 -5.05 -33.42 -8.72
CA GLU A 40 -4.93 -32.62 -9.95
C GLU A 40 -6.33 -32.42 -10.54
N VAL A 41 -6.77 -31.16 -10.69
CA VAL A 41 -8.10 -30.82 -11.21
C VAL A 41 -7.95 -30.15 -12.58
N ASN A 42 -8.10 -30.97 -13.63
CA ASN A 42 -7.81 -30.61 -15.02
C ASN A 42 -8.74 -29.55 -15.65
N ASN A 43 -9.77 -29.05 -14.94
CA ASN A 43 -10.70 -28.03 -15.47
C ASN A 43 -10.74 -26.77 -14.57
N LEU A 44 -9.74 -26.55 -13.71
CA LEU A 44 -9.71 -25.37 -12.82
C LEU A 44 -9.58 -24.06 -13.61
N GLU A 45 -8.82 -24.06 -14.70
CA GLU A 45 -8.64 -22.88 -15.57
C GLU A 45 -9.96 -22.50 -16.27
N LYS A 46 -10.78 -23.49 -16.67
CA LYS A 46 -12.15 -23.28 -17.18
C LYS A 46 -13.02 -22.49 -16.19
N LEU A 47 -12.93 -22.80 -14.90
CA LEU A 47 -13.64 -22.07 -13.84
C LEU A 47 -13.10 -20.64 -13.68
N ARG A 48 -11.78 -20.44 -13.81
CA ARG A 48 -11.15 -19.12 -13.70
C ARG A 48 -11.49 -18.20 -14.87
N SER A 49 -11.38 -18.69 -16.09
CA SER A 49 -11.84 -18.00 -17.29
C SER A 49 -13.30 -17.55 -17.14
N PHE A 50 -14.18 -18.43 -16.65
CA PHE A 50 -15.57 -18.04 -16.37
C PHE A 50 -15.69 -16.92 -15.31
N ILE A 51 -14.91 -16.99 -14.23
CA ILE A 51 -14.88 -15.95 -13.19
C ILE A 51 -14.38 -14.62 -13.77
N SER A 52 -13.32 -14.63 -14.59
CA SER A 52 -12.80 -13.43 -15.25
C SER A 52 -13.85 -12.80 -16.17
N LEU A 53 -14.59 -13.59 -16.95
CA LEU A 53 -15.71 -13.10 -17.77
C LEU A 53 -16.78 -12.43 -16.90
N ALA A 54 -17.22 -13.11 -15.83
CA ALA A 54 -18.26 -12.59 -14.96
C ALA A 54 -17.82 -11.30 -14.25
N ARG A 55 -16.55 -11.18 -13.83
CA ARG A 55 -15.97 -9.95 -13.27
C ARG A 55 -15.91 -8.83 -14.30
N CYS A 56 -15.42 -9.12 -15.51
CA CYS A 56 -15.36 -8.17 -16.61
C CYS A 56 -16.75 -7.60 -16.93
N LEU A 57 -17.76 -8.46 -17.07
CA LEU A 57 -19.14 -8.03 -17.30
C LEU A 57 -19.71 -7.21 -16.15
N THR A 58 -19.40 -7.57 -14.89
CA THR A 58 -19.83 -6.79 -13.72
C THR A 58 -19.28 -5.36 -13.77
N THR A 59 -18.02 -5.20 -14.18
CA THR A 59 -17.36 -3.90 -14.33
C THR A 59 -17.94 -3.10 -15.49
N LEU A 60 -18.17 -3.76 -16.64
CA LEU A 60 -18.61 -3.08 -17.87
C LEU A 60 -20.11 -2.82 -17.93
N LEU A 61 -20.94 -3.62 -17.25
CA LEU A 61 -22.40 -3.56 -17.33
C LEU A 61 -23.06 -3.67 -15.95
N PRO A 62 -22.86 -2.68 -15.05
CA PRO A 62 -23.28 -2.79 -13.64
C PRO A 62 -24.78 -3.08 -13.44
N PHE A 63 -25.64 -2.76 -14.42
CA PHE A 63 -27.09 -2.96 -14.33
C PHE A 63 -27.60 -4.24 -15.01
N ASN A 64 -26.91 -4.72 -16.06
CA ASN A 64 -27.37 -5.83 -16.92
C ASN A 64 -26.39 -7.02 -16.98
N ALA A 65 -25.30 -6.99 -16.20
CA ALA A 65 -24.21 -7.97 -16.31
C ALA A 65 -24.68 -9.43 -16.20
N LEU A 66 -25.63 -9.73 -15.32
CA LEU A 66 -26.14 -11.10 -15.14
C LEU A 66 -26.92 -11.59 -16.36
N ASP A 67 -27.74 -10.72 -16.96
CA ASP A 67 -28.55 -11.08 -18.13
C ASP A 67 -27.64 -11.29 -19.35
N VAL A 68 -26.66 -10.40 -19.53
CA VAL A 68 -25.63 -10.56 -20.58
C VAL A 68 -24.79 -11.82 -20.34
N LEU A 69 -24.38 -12.11 -19.10
CA LEU A 69 -23.67 -13.35 -18.78
C LEU A 69 -24.53 -14.58 -19.13
N LYS A 70 -25.82 -14.60 -18.75
CA LYS A 70 -26.75 -15.69 -19.05
C LYS A 70 -26.92 -15.89 -20.55
N ASP A 71 -26.99 -14.82 -21.32
CA ASP A 71 -27.13 -14.89 -22.77
C ASP A 71 -25.82 -15.30 -23.45
N VAL A 72 -24.65 -14.84 -22.97
CA VAL A 72 -23.34 -15.31 -23.43
C VAL A 72 -23.17 -16.82 -23.20
N CYS A 73 -23.59 -17.32 -22.04
CA CYS A 73 -23.52 -18.75 -21.70
C CYS A 73 -24.57 -19.61 -22.41
N ARG A 74 -25.65 -19.01 -22.95
CA ARG A 74 -26.69 -19.73 -23.70
C ARG A 74 -26.33 -20.00 -25.15
N VAL A 75 -25.49 -19.15 -25.74
CA VAL A 75 -25.26 -19.15 -27.19
C VAL A 75 -23.91 -19.80 -27.55
N ASP A 76 -22.79 -19.49 -26.86
CA ASP A 76 -21.45 -19.85 -27.38
C ASP A 76 -20.30 -20.08 -26.35
N PHE A 77 -20.45 -19.77 -25.05
CA PHE A 77 -19.31 -19.81 -24.11
C PHE A 77 -19.26 -21.07 -23.23
N ASP A 78 -18.39 -22.02 -23.62
CA ASP A 78 -18.08 -23.23 -22.83
C ASP A 78 -16.85 -23.07 -21.92
N ALA A 79 -16.29 -21.86 -21.80
CA ALA A 79 -15.08 -21.53 -21.02
C ALA A 79 -13.83 -22.37 -21.36
N THR A 80 -13.84 -23.06 -22.50
CA THR A 80 -12.71 -23.77 -23.11
C THR A 80 -12.58 -23.30 -24.54
N PHE A 81 -11.36 -23.03 -24.98
CA PHE A 81 -11.09 -22.54 -26.33
C PHE A 81 -10.09 -23.45 -27.03
N ASP A 82 -10.37 -23.78 -28.30
CA ASP A 82 -9.51 -24.67 -29.08
C ASP A 82 -8.26 -23.94 -29.63
N SER A 83 -8.30 -22.62 -29.74
CA SER A 83 -7.21 -21.81 -30.30
C SER A 83 -7.26 -20.35 -29.86
N CYS A 84 -6.12 -19.65 -29.97
CA CYS A 84 -6.02 -18.21 -29.73
C CYS A 84 -7.00 -17.40 -30.60
N SER A 85 -7.23 -17.83 -31.85
CA SER A 85 -8.18 -17.17 -32.76
C SER A 85 -9.63 -17.29 -32.28
N SER A 86 -9.99 -18.39 -31.63
CA SER A 86 -11.33 -18.59 -31.07
C SER A 86 -11.57 -17.66 -29.88
N ILE A 87 -10.53 -17.44 -29.05
CA ILE A 87 -10.56 -16.47 -27.96
C ILE A 87 -10.81 -15.05 -28.52
N HIS A 88 -10.03 -14.63 -29.51
CA HIS A 88 -10.16 -13.30 -30.10
C HIS A 88 -11.53 -13.06 -30.76
N LEU A 89 -12.06 -14.07 -31.46
CA LEU A 89 -13.40 -14.02 -32.04
C LEU A 89 -14.46 -13.83 -30.96
N PHE A 90 -14.35 -14.56 -29.85
CA PHE A 90 -15.26 -14.43 -28.71
C PHE A 90 -15.21 -13.02 -28.11
N ILE A 91 -14.01 -12.46 -27.89
CA ILE A 91 -13.84 -11.11 -27.35
C ILE A 91 -14.44 -10.06 -28.30
N THR A 92 -14.23 -10.20 -29.61
CA THR A 92 -14.81 -9.31 -30.62
C THR A 92 -16.34 -9.34 -30.60
N GLN A 93 -16.93 -10.54 -30.53
CA GLN A 93 -18.39 -10.69 -30.41
C GLN A 93 -18.91 -10.13 -29.09
N LEU A 94 -18.17 -10.30 -27.99
CA LEU A 94 -18.51 -9.73 -26.69
C LEU A 94 -18.50 -8.19 -26.73
N GLN A 95 -17.50 -7.60 -27.39
CA GLN A 95 -17.42 -6.16 -27.59
C GLN A 95 -18.64 -5.62 -28.33
N GLU A 96 -19.06 -6.27 -29.42
CA GLU A 96 -20.27 -5.88 -30.14
C GLU A 96 -21.52 -5.97 -29.27
N ARG A 97 -21.64 -7.02 -28.44
CA ARG A 97 -22.77 -7.18 -27.51
C ARG A 97 -22.78 -6.06 -26.46
N ILE A 98 -21.64 -5.75 -25.85
CA ILE A 98 -21.53 -4.65 -24.87
C ILE A 98 -21.88 -3.30 -25.49
N LYS A 99 -21.47 -3.05 -26.75
CA LYS A 99 -21.84 -1.84 -27.50
C LYS A 99 -23.34 -1.74 -27.74
N ARG A 100 -24.04 -2.85 -27.99
CA ARG A 100 -25.51 -2.88 -28.17
C ARG A 100 -26.28 -2.59 -26.87
N GLU A 101 -25.74 -3.01 -25.73
CA GLU A 101 -26.33 -2.81 -24.39
C GLU A 101 -26.16 -1.38 -23.84
N GLN A 102 -25.51 -0.47 -24.58
CA GLN A 102 -25.29 0.93 -24.20
C GLN A 102 -24.65 1.08 -22.81
N SER A 103 -23.51 0.43 -22.60
CA SER A 103 -22.75 0.56 -21.34
C SER A 103 -22.51 2.04 -20.98
N PRO A 104 -22.68 2.44 -19.70
CA PRO A 104 -22.37 3.78 -19.23
C PRO A 104 -20.85 4.03 -19.08
N VAL A 105 -20.02 3.03 -19.35
CA VAL A 105 -18.56 3.06 -19.21
C VAL A 105 -17.94 3.62 -20.50
N ASP A 106 -16.87 4.40 -20.36
CA ASP A 106 -16.14 4.98 -21.50
C ASP A 106 -15.56 3.89 -22.44
N GLU A 107 -15.48 4.19 -23.74
CA GLU A 107 -15.05 3.23 -24.76
C GLU A 107 -13.60 2.76 -24.53
N THR A 108 -12.73 3.63 -24.01
CA THR A 108 -11.35 3.27 -23.67
C THR A 108 -11.28 2.29 -22.49
N ALA A 109 -12.14 2.47 -21.47
CA ALA A 109 -12.23 1.57 -20.33
C ALA A 109 -12.85 0.22 -20.72
N ILE A 110 -13.83 0.21 -21.64
CA ILE A 110 -14.36 -1.02 -22.26
C ILE A 110 -13.24 -1.77 -22.97
N HIS A 111 -12.46 -1.09 -23.82
CA HIS A 111 -11.33 -1.69 -24.54
C HIS A 111 -10.30 -2.30 -23.60
N ARG A 112 -9.83 -1.55 -22.58
CA ARG A 112 -8.85 -2.05 -21.60
C ARG A 112 -9.35 -3.29 -20.84
N ALA A 113 -10.61 -3.29 -20.40
CA ALA A 113 -11.20 -4.42 -19.69
C ALA A 113 -11.31 -5.67 -20.57
N LEU A 114 -11.58 -5.50 -21.86
CA LEU A 114 -11.65 -6.60 -22.83
C LEU A 114 -10.25 -7.13 -23.20
N VAL A 115 -9.28 -6.25 -23.43
CA VAL A 115 -7.87 -6.63 -23.64
C VAL A 115 -7.34 -7.47 -22.47
N LYS A 116 -7.70 -7.07 -21.25
CA LYS A 116 -7.35 -7.81 -20.05
C LYS A 116 -8.04 -9.19 -19.98
N LEU A 117 -9.34 -9.23 -20.27
CA LEU A 117 -10.09 -10.49 -20.30
C LEU A 117 -9.51 -11.46 -21.34
N GLU A 118 -9.15 -10.95 -22.52
CA GLU A 118 -8.51 -11.71 -23.58
C GLU A 118 -7.18 -12.31 -23.12
N LEU A 119 -6.35 -11.53 -22.42
CA LEU A 119 -5.09 -12.02 -21.85
C LEU A 119 -5.29 -13.05 -20.74
N ASP A 120 -6.32 -12.90 -19.91
CA ASP A 120 -6.66 -13.91 -18.92
C ASP A 120 -7.01 -15.24 -19.60
N PHE A 121 -7.79 -15.22 -20.68
CA PHE A 121 -8.09 -16.42 -21.46
C PHE A 121 -6.86 -17.02 -22.14
N LEU A 122 -5.99 -16.18 -22.72
CA LEU A 122 -4.75 -16.64 -23.35
C LEU A 122 -3.79 -17.27 -22.33
N LYS A 123 -3.70 -16.70 -21.13
CA LYS A 123 -2.91 -17.22 -20.00
C LYS A 123 -3.43 -18.58 -19.55
N ASP A 124 -4.73 -18.69 -19.35
CA ASP A 124 -5.37 -19.94 -18.96
C ASP A 124 -5.17 -21.01 -20.07
N TRP A 125 -5.35 -20.65 -21.34
CA TRP A 125 -5.10 -21.52 -22.49
C TRP A 125 -3.64 -21.97 -22.62
N LEU A 126 -2.68 -21.08 -22.36
CA LEU A 126 -1.24 -21.40 -22.40
C LEU A 126 -0.87 -22.48 -21.39
N THR A 127 -1.54 -22.51 -20.23
CA THR A 127 -1.25 -23.49 -19.18
C THR A 127 -1.47 -24.93 -19.67
N ASP A 128 -2.46 -25.14 -20.54
CA ASP A 128 -2.77 -26.45 -21.15
C ASP A 128 -2.03 -26.68 -22.49
N ASN A 129 -1.44 -25.62 -23.08
CA ASN A 129 -0.82 -25.63 -24.41
C ASN A 129 0.59 -25.01 -24.40
N ILE A 130 1.40 -25.33 -23.38
CA ILE A 130 2.71 -24.72 -23.12
C ILE A 130 3.61 -24.74 -24.37
N ASP A 131 3.61 -25.84 -25.13
CA ASP A 131 4.42 -25.98 -26.36
C ASP A 131 4.01 -25.03 -27.51
N SER A 132 2.85 -24.37 -27.42
CA SER A 132 2.26 -23.55 -28.49
C SER A 132 2.32 -22.04 -28.19
N TYR A 133 3.23 -21.60 -27.32
CA TYR A 133 3.37 -20.18 -26.96
C TYR A 133 3.61 -19.24 -28.16
N GLY A 134 4.15 -19.74 -29.28
CA GLY A 134 4.39 -18.97 -30.50
C GLY A 134 3.12 -18.36 -31.11
N GLU A 135 1.97 -19.04 -30.96
CA GLU A 135 0.68 -18.50 -31.39
C GLU A 135 0.30 -17.24 -30.60
N ILE A 136 0.53 -17.25 -29.29
CA ILE A 136 0.25 -16.12 -28.41
C ILE A 136 1.17 -14.95 -28.72
N LEU A 137 2.47 -15.21 -28.96
CA LEU A 137 3.42 -14.18 -29.34
C LEU A 137 3.01 -13.48 -30.65
N THR A 138 2.50 -14.24 -31.62
CA THR A 138 1.98 -13.70 -32.87
C THR A 138 0.79 -12.78 -32.63
N PHE A 139 -0.13 -13.17 -31.73
CA PHE A 139 -1.25 -12.33 -31.32
C PHE A 139 -0.76 -11.05 -30.62
N ILE A 140 0.11 -11.15 -29.61
CA ILE A 140 0.65 -9.98 -28.89
C ILE A 140 1.37 -9.02 -29.86
N ASN A 141 1.99 -9.55 -30.92
CA ASN A 141 2.72 -8.75 -31.90
C ASN A 141 1.82 -7.94 -32.84
N ASP A 142 0.53 -8.27 -32.97
CA ASP A 142 -0.38 -7.52 -33.84
C ASP A 142 -0.44 -6.04 -33.42
N SER A 143 -0.29 -5.15 -34.40
CA SER A 143 -0.33 -3.69 -34.19
C SER A 143 -1.74 -3.18 -33.90
N LYS A 144 -2.76 -3.98 -34.19
CA LYS A 144 -4.17 -3.64 -33.93
C LYS A 144 -4.61 -3.97 -32.51
N ASN A 145 -3.79 -4.66 -31.72
CA ASN A 145 -4.14 -5.04 -30.36
C ASN A 145 -3.14 -4.53 -29.31
N ASP A 146 -3.70 -4.37 -28.12
CA ASP A 146 -3.02 -3.84 -26.94
C ASP A 146 -2.71 -4.93 -25.92
N LEU A 147 -2.67 -6.21 -26.37
CA LEU A 147 -2.46 -7.38 -25.50
C LEU A 147 -1.12 -7.36 -24.74
N TRP A 148 -0.18 -6.52 -25.16
CA TRP A 148 1.09 -6.40 -24.46
C TRP A 148 0.96 -5.77 -23.06
N PHE A 149 -0.07 -4.95 -22.77
CA PHE A 149 -0.21 -4.23 -21.48
C PHE A 149 -0.23 -5.15 -20.25
N TYR A 150 -0.85 -6.33 -20.36
CA TYR A 150 -0.98 -7.28 -19.24
C TYR A 150 -0.27 -8.62 -19.54
N SER A 151 0.72 -8.60 -20.44
CA SER A 151 1.43 -9.79 -20.90
C SER A 151 2.54 -10.29 -19.96
N ALA A 152 2.81 -9.59 -18.85
CA ALA A 152 3.91 -9.89 -17.92
C ALA A 152 3.96 -11.38 -17.55
N LYS A 153 2.84 -11.93 -17.11
CA LYS A 153 2.74 -13.31 -16.65
C LYS A 153 2.90 -14.34 -17.78
N ILE A 154 2.44 -14.03 -19.00
CA ILE A 154 2.67 -14.88 -20.18
C ILE A 154 4.17 -14.98 -20.46
N PHE A 155 4.87 -13.84 -20.49
CA PHE A 155 6.33 -13.85 -20.65
C PHE A 155 7.05 -14.56 -19.50
N THR A 156 6.52 -14.53 -18.27
CA THR A 156 7.04 -15.33 -17.15
C THR A 156 6.91 -16.81 -17.41
N VAL A 157 5.75 -17.28 -17.87
CA VAL A 157 5.53 -18.69 -18.18
C VAL A 157 6.47 -19.13 -19.30
N ILE A 158 6.61 -18.33 -20.36
CA ILE A 158 7.55 -18.61 -21.45
C ILE A 158 8.98 -18.70 -20.91
N ASP A 159 9.44 -17.69 -20.18
CA ASP A 159 10.80 -17.64 -19.60
C ASP A 159 11.10 -18.85 -18.70
N HIS A 160 10.14 -19.30 -17.86
CA HIS A 160 10.31 -20.51 -17.04
C HIS A 160 10.28 -21.80 -17.86
N THR A 161 9.60 -21.81 -19.01
CA THR A 161 9.49 -22.99 -19.87
C THR A 161 10.81 -23.25 -20.59
N ILE A 162 11.48 -22.19 -21.06
CA ILE A 162 12.73 -22.29 -21.83
C ILE A 162 13.98 -21.91 -21.04
N ASP A 163 13.82 -21.60 -19.75
CA ASP A 163 14.86 -21.16 -18.81
C ASP A 163 15.79 -20.04 -19.34
N LEU A 164 15.22 -19.07 -20.05
CA LEU A 164 15.97 -18.06 -20.81
C LEU A 164 16.79 -17.16 -19.89
N THR A 165 16.18 -16.58 -18.86
CA THR A 165 16.87 -15.63 -17.96
C THR A 165 18.02 -16.28 -17.21
N ALA A 166 17.85 -17.50 -16.70
CA ALA A 166 18.90 -18.19 -15.96
C ALA A 166 20.05 -18.60 -16.89
N THR A 167 19.72 -19.20 -18.05
CA THR A 167 20.73 -19.59 -19.06
C THR A 167 21.53 -18.39 -19.53
N LEU A 168 20.89 -17.24 -19.76
CA LEU A 168 21.60 -16.02 -20.18
C LEU A 168 22.55 -15.48 -19.13
N LYS A 169 22.16 -15.54 -17.86
CA LYS A 169 23.00 -15.08 -16.75
C LYS A 169 24.21 -16.00 -16.57
N GLU A 170 24.03 -17.31 -16.70
CA GLU A 170 25.12 -18.29 -16.57
C GLU A 170 26.11 -18.27 -17.75
N ASN A 171 25.66 -17.85 -18.94
CA ASN A 171 26.48 -17.86 -20.17
C ASN A 171 26.84 -16.45 -20.68
N HIS A 172 26.77 -15.43 -19.80
CA HIS A 172 27.20 -14.06 -20.10
C HIS A 172 26.60 -13.50 -21.41
N GLY A 173 25.29 -13.72 -21.63
CA GLY A 173 24.55 -13.24 -22.81
C GLY A 173 24.61 -14.13 -24.05
N ASN A 174 25.44 -15.18 -24.07
CA ASN A 174 25.45 -16.18 -25.15
C ASN A 174 24.42 -17.28 -24.88
N LEU A 175 23.75 -17.79 -25.93
CA LEU A 175 22.86 -18.93 -25.79
C LEU A 175 23.39 -20.16 -26.53
N PRO A 176 23.25 -21.36 -25.94
CA PRO A 176 23.48 -22.60 -26.67
C PRO A 176 22.40 -22.80 -27.73
N SER A 177 22.73 -23.47 -28.84
CA SER A 177 21.70 -23.90 -29.80
C SER A 177 20.92 -25.08 -29.20
N THR A 178 19.66 -24.86 -28.84
CA THR A 178 18.73 -25.89 -28.34
C THR A 178 17.45 -25.90 -29.18
N ASP A 179 16.74 -27.02 -29.17
CA ASP A 179 15.47 -27.15 -29.88
C ASP A 179 14.41 -26.15 -29.39
N GLU A 180 14.45 -25.76 -28.11
CA GLU A 180 13.53 -24.79 -27.52
C GLU A 180 13.79 -23.36 -28.02
N TYR A 181 15.06 -22.94 -28.12
CA TYR A 181 15.40 -21.64 -28.69
C TYR A 181 15.14 -21.60 -30.20
N ASN A 182 15.33 -22.72 -30.90
CA ASN A 182 14.97 -22.84 -32.31
C ASN A 182 13.45 -22.67 -32.53
N LYS A 183 12.60 -23.23 -31.64
CA LYS A 183 11.14 -23.02 -31.68
C LYS A 183 10.76 -21.56 -31.43
N LEU A 184 11.44 -20.88 -30.51
CA LEU A 184 11.21 -19.45 -30.26
C LEU A 184 11.66 -18.61 -31.47
N ASN A 185 12.81 -18.88 -32.07
CA ASN A 185 13.26 -18.24 -33.31
C ASN A 185 12.24 -18.39 -34.45
N GLN A 186 11.69 -19.59 -34.64
CA GLN A 186 10.63 -19.82 -35.63
C GLN A 186 9.39 -18.94 -35.40
N SER A 187 9.10 -18.61 -34.13
CA SER A 187 7.99 -17.71 -33.75
C SER A 187 8.33 -16.22 -33.94
N LEU A 188 9.62 -15.87 -34.00
CA LEU A 188 10.12 -14.51 -34.24
C LEU A 188 10.37 -14.22 -35.74
N ASP A 189 10.58 -15.25 -36.56
CA ASP A 189 10.87 -15.15 -38.00
C ASP A 189 9.61 -15.21 -38.90
N VAL A 190 8.44 -14.80 -38.40
CA VAL A 190 7.18 -14.88 -39.16
C VAL A 190 7.22 -13.91 -40.35
N PRO A 191 7.20 -14.42 -41.61
CA PRO A 191 7.30 -13.57 -42.79
C PRO A 191 6.09 -12.63 -42.84
N GLN A 192 6.34 -11.32 -43.04
CA GLN A 192 5.36 -10.22 -43.21
C GLN A 192 4.96 -9.42 -41.95
N THR A 193 5.47 -9.76 -40.76
CA THR A 193 5.18 -9.01 -39.50
C THR A 193 6.47 -8.55 -38.83
N SER A 194 6.58 -7.25 -38.51
CA SER A 194 7.69 -6.74 -37.68
C SER A 194 7.55 -7.29 -36.27
N THR A 195 8.48 -8.13 -35.81
CA THR A 195 8.51 -8.72 -34.45
C THR A 195 9.22 -7.84 -33.42
N ILE A 196 9.61 -6.63 -33.82
CA ILE A 196 10.33 -5.66 -32.99
C ILE A 196 9.62 -5.39 -31.65
N LYS A 197 8.27 -5.39 -31.63
CA LYS A 197 7.48 -5.22 -30.40
C LYS A 197 7.77 -6.34 -29.38
N ILE A 198 7.76 -7.60 -29.81
CA ILE A 198 8.05 -8.75 -28.94
C ILE A 198 9.51 -8.72 -28.49
N GLU A 199 10.44 -8.45 -29.42
CA GLU A 199 11.86 -8.32 -29.11
C GLU A 199 12.09 -7.28 -28.01
N GLN A 200 11.52 -6.08 -28.13
CA GLN A 200 11.64 -5.00 -27.15
C GLN A 200 11.04 -5.36 -25.79
N LEU A 201 9.87 -6.00 -25.77
CA LEU A 201 9.23 -6.47 -24.54
C LEU A 201 10.10 -7.50 -23.81
N MET A 202 10.67 -8.47 -24.54
CA MET A 202 11.56 -9.48 -23.96
C MET A 202 12.89 -8.88 -23.49
N VAL A 203 13.51 -8.00 -24.28
CA VAL A 203 14.74 -7.27 -23.88
C VAL A 203 14.51 -6.50 -22.58
N ASN A 204 13.42 -5.72 -22.51
CA ASN A 204 13.08 -4.93 -21.33
C ASN A 204 12.80 -5.81 -20.10
N ARG A 205 12.18 -6.98 -20.30
CA ARG A 205 11.96 -7.96 -19.23
C ARG A 205 13.26 -8.55 -18.71
N LEU A 206 14.13 -9.04 -19.59
CA LEU A 206 15.43 -9.63 -19.23
C LEU A 206 16.31 -8.60 -18.52
N HIS A 207 16.41 -7.39 -19.09
CA HIS A 207 17.13 -6.27 -18.49
C HIS A 207 16.66 -6.02 -17.05
N LYS A 208 15.34 -5.92 -16.82
CA LYS A 208 14.76 -5.78 -15.47
C LYS A 208 15.18 -6.90 -14.53
N HIS A 209 15.14 -8.16 -14.97
CA HIS A 209 15.52 -9.30 -14.12
C HIS A 209 17.02 -9.28 -13.77
N PHE A 210 17.89 -8.89 -14.71
CA PHE A 210 19.31 -8.75 -14.44
C PHE A 210 19.57 -7.68 -13.38
N LEU A 211 19.01 -6.48 -13.52
CA LEU A 211 19.22 -5.38 -12.57
C LEU A 211 18.75 -5.72 -11.16
N MET A 212 17.61 -6.40 -11.02
CA MET A 212 17.05 -6.79 -9.71
C MET A 212 17.85 -7.91 -9.01
N SER A 213 18.76 -8.56 -9.74
CA SER A 213 19.56 -9.67 -9.22
C SER A 213 20.92 -9.26 -8.66
N VAL A 214 21.28 -7.97 -8.76
CA VAL A 214 22.57 -7.41 -8.37
C VAL A 214 22.40 -6.55 -7.12
N GLN A 215 23.28 -6.70 -6.13
CA GLN A 215 23.38 -5.77 -5.01
C GLN A 215 24.30 -4.59 -5.38
N GLU A 216 23.99 -3.38 -4.91
CA GLU A 216 24.79 -2.18 -5.23
C GLU A 216 26.28 -2.34 -4.89
N ASP A 217 26.58 -3.05 -3.80
CA ASP A 217 27.95 -3.32 -3.33
C ASP A 217 28.73 -4.30 -4.22
N GLU A 218 28.07 -5.00 -5.15
CA GLU A 218 28.67 -6.03 -6.02
C GLU A 218 28.94 -5.51 -7.45
N ILE A 219 28.53 -4.27 -7.76
CA ILE A 219 28.56 -3.73 -9.12
C ILE A 219 29.98 -3.60 -9.67
N ASP A 220 30.93 -3.14 -8.85
CA ASP A 220 32.33 -2.99 -9.27
C ASP A 220 32.95 -4.35 -9.65
N GLN A 221 32.74 -5.36 -8.80
CA GLN A 221 33.23 -6.72 -9.04
C GLN A 221 32.59 -7.33 -10.30
N GLN A 222 31.29 -7.10 -10.53
CA GLN A 222 30.63 -7.56 -11.75
C GLN A 222 31.17 -6.87 -13.00
N LEU A 223 31.46 -5.57 -12.97
CA LEU A 223 32.08 -4.89 -14.11
C LEU A 223 33.45 -5.50 -14.44
N ILE A 224 34.24 -5.87 -13.44
CA ILE A 224 35.52 -6.56 -13.66
C ILE A 224 35.32 -7.93 -14.30
N ASP A 225 34.49 -8.77 -13.66
CA ASP A 225 34.36 -10.18 -14.05
C ASP A 225 33.73 -10.34 -15.45
N GLU A 226 32.93 -9.35 -15.87
CA GLU A 226 32.12 -9.41 -17.09
C GLU A 226 32.70 -8.60 -18.26
N TYR A 227 33.81 -7.87 -18.08
CA TYR A 227 34.34 -6.95 -19.08
C TYR A 227 34.74 -7.61 -20.41
N GLU A 228 35.40 -8.77 -20.37
CA GLU A 228 35.81 -9.49 -21.59
C GLU A 228 34.59 -9.91 -22.42
N TYR A 229 33.52 -10.37 -21.75
CA TYR A 229 32.26 -10.75 -22.41
C TYR A 229 31.53 -9.53 -22.99
N PHE A 230 31.66 -8.36 -22.37
CA PHE A 230 31.12 -7.12 -22.92
C PHE A 230 31.73 -6.78 -24.27
N ILE A 231 33.06 -6.85 -24.37
CA ILE A 231 33.76 -6.58 -25.63
C ILE A 231 33.35 -7.60 -26.70
N GLU A 232 33.31 -8.89 -26.34
CA GLU A 232 32.95 -9.96 -27.27
C GLU A 232 31.51 -9.80 -27.79
N ASN A 233 30.54 -9.60 -26.89
CA ASN A 233 29.13 -9.45 -27.25
C ASN A 233 28.88 -8.16 -28.04
N PHE A 234 29.57 -7.06 -27.69
CA PHE A 234 29.49 -5.80 -28.44
C PHE A 234 29.97 -5.97 -29.88
N GLY A 235 31.06 -6.72 -30.09
CA GLY A 235 31.56 -7.04 -31.43
C GLY A 235 30.54 -7.83 -32.26
N LYS A 236 29.87 -8.82 -31.67
CA LYS A 236 28.87 -9.66 -32.36
C LYS A 236 27.62 -8.88 -32.79
N ILE A 237 27.20 -7.84 -32.06
CA ILE A 237 26.07 -7.00 -32.46
C ILE A 237 26.34 -6.20 -33.75
N GLN A 238 27.61 -5.96 -34.12
CA GLN A 238 27.91 -5.20 -35.34
C GLN A 238 27.45 -5.90 -36.62
N ASP A 239 27.26 -7.23 -36.58
CA ASP A 239 26.70 -8.06 -37.65
C ASP A 239 25.25 -8.51 -37.34
N ILE A 240 24.42 -7.62 -36.79
CA ILE A 240 23.09 -7.97 -36.26
C ILE A 240 22.15 -8.66 -37.25
N ASP A 241 22.28 -8.38 -38.54
CA ASP A 241 21.46 -8.98 -39.60
C ASP A 241 21.74 -10.48 -39.80
N GLN A 242 22.82 -11.01 -39.21
CA GLN A 242 23.19 -12.42 -39.26
C GLN A 242 22.82 -13.19 -37.99
N LEU A 243 22.24 -12.52 -36.98
CA LEU A 243 21.86 -13.13 -35.70
C LEU A 243 20.42 -13.60 -35.73
N ASP A 244 20.17 -14.79 -35.18
CA ASP A 244 18.82 -15.27 -34.92
C ASP A 244 18.10 -14.36 -33.89
N GLY A 245 16.78 -14.25 -33.98
CA GLY A 245 15.97 -13.32 -33.18
C GLY A 245 16.18 -13.44 -31.66
N VAL A 246 16.27 -14.67 -31.12
CA VAL A 246 16.52 -14.90 -29.69
C VAL A 246 17.95 -14.49 -29.29
N GLN A 247 18.94 -14.76 -30.15
CA GLN A 247 20.33 -14.38 -29.89
C GLN A 247 20.50 -12.85 -29.91
N LYS A 248 19.78 -12.18 -30.81
CA LYS A 248 19.68 -10.71 -30.87
C LYS A 248 19.08 -10.13 -29.57
N ILE A 249 17.93 -10.65 -29.12
CA ILE A 249 17.30 -10.24 -27.84
C ILE A 249 18.30 -10.37 -26.68
N SER A 250 19.03 -11.48 -26.66
CA SER A 250 19.98 -11.83 -25.61
C SER A 250 21.14 -10.85 -25.51
N PHE A 251 21.82 -10.57 -26.63
CA PHE A 251 22.93 -9.62 -26.63
C PHE A 251 22.49 -8.20 -26.32
N ILE A 252 21.35 -7.75 -26.86
CA ILE A 252 20.83 -6.39 -26.58
C ILE A 252 20.52 -6.25 -25.08
N ALA A 253 19.82 -7.22 -24.49
CA ALA A 253 19.46 -7.18 -23.07
C ALA A 253 20.70 -7.16 -22.16
N TRP A 254 21.70 -7.98 -22.47
CA TRP A 254 22.93 -8.09 -21.71
C TRP A 254 23.79 -6.82 -21.82
N ILE A 255 23.97 -6.28 -23.04
CA ILE A 255 24.73 -5.03 -23.25
C ILE A 255 24.03 -3.84 -22.60
N LYS A 256 22.70 -3.77 -22.69
CA LYS A 256 21.90 -2.75 -22.00
C LYS A 256 22.13 -2.81 -20.48
N TYR A 257 22.11 -4.01 -19.91
CA TYR A 257 22.42 -4.25 -18.50
C TYR A 257 23.84 -3.80 -18.13
N TYR A 258 24.86 -4.22 -18.88
CA TYR A 258 26.25 -3.86 -18.60
C TYR A 258 26.48 -2.34 -18.71
N ALA A 259 25.93 -1.68 -19.74
CA ALA A 259 26.01 -0.23 -19.91
C ALA A 259 25.32 0.54 -18.78
N GLN A 260 24.21 0.01 -18.24
CA GLN A 260 23.53 0.56 -17.06
C GLN A 260 24.40 0.45 -15.80
N MET A 261 25.05 -0.70 -15.57
CA MET A 261 25.98 -0.90 -14.44
C MET A 261 27.17 0.05 -14.53
N TYR A 262 27.73 0.24 -15.74
CA TYR A 262 28.80 1.20 -15.97
C TYR A 262 28.36 2.63 -15.63
N ALA A 263 27.18 3.06 -16.08
CA ALA A 263 26.63 4.37 -15.74
C ALA A 263 26.46 4.57 -14.22
N PHE A 264 26.07 3.51 -13.50
CA PHE A 264 25.92 3.55 -12.04
C PHE A 264 27.27 3.64 -11.32
N ALA A 265 28.28 2.89 -11.75
CA ALA A 265 29.64 2.97 -11.20
C ALA A 265 30.27 4.35 -11.44
N LEU A 266 30.00 4.98 -12.59
CA LEU A 266 30.35 6.37 -12.84
C LEU A 266 29.63 7.32 -11.87
N HIS A 267 28.34 7.12 -11.62
CA HIS A 267 27.57 7.96 -10.68
C HIS A 267 28.14 7.95 -9.26
N ASN A 268 28.50 6.77 -8.76
CA ASN A 268 28.91 6.58 -7.36
C ASN A 268 30.40 6.82 -7.08
N GLU A 269 31.16 7.34 -8.05
CA GLU A 269 32.62 7.55 -7.94
C GLU A 269 33.35 6.29 -7.44
N SER A 270 33.03 5.14 -8.05
CA SER A 270 33.61 3.84 -7.69
C SER A 270 35.15 3.89 -7.55
N LYS A 271 35.68 3.17 -6.54
CA LYS A 271 37.10 3.19 -6.14
C LYS A 271 38.01 2.35 -7.04
N GLU A 272 37.44 1.54 -7.93
CA GLU A 272 38.18 0.65 -8.82
C GLU A 272 38.45 1.31 -10.17
N ASP A 273 39.38 2.28 -10.18
CA ASP A 273 39.70 3.10 -11.35
C ASP A 273 40.18 2.30 -12.59
N ASN A 274 40.69 1.07 -12.42
CA ASN A 274 41.30 0.32 -13.53
C ASN A 274 40.27 -0.18 -14.56
N VAL A 275 39.19 -0.84 -14.14
CA VAL A 275 38.18 -1.38 -15.09
C VAL A 275 37.39 -0.27 -15.77
N LEU A 276 37.11 0.82 -15.05
CA LEU A 276 36.41 1.97 -15.60
C LEU A 276 37.27 2.67 -16.67
N ALA A 277 38.59 2.77 -16.44
CA ALA A 277 39.52 3.28 -17.44
C ALA A 277 39.59 2.40 -18.69
N ASP A 278 39.57 1.08 -18.53
CA ASP A 278 39.56 0.14 -19.66
C ASP A 278 38.29 0.30 -20.52
N ILE A 279 37.11 0.41 -19.86
CA ILE A 279 35.83 0.66 -20.54
C ILE A 279 35.86 2.03 -21.26
N ASP A 280 36.42 3.07 -20.63
CA ASP A 280 36.56 4.39 -21.24
C ASP A 280 37.49 4.39 -22.45
N GLU A 281 38.60 3.65 -22.39
CA GLU A 281 39.51 3.47 -23.52
C GLU A 281 38.79 2.77 -24.69
N PHE A 282 38.06 1.69 -24.41
CA PHE A 282 37.26 0.97 -25.40
C PHE A 282 36.22 1.88 -26.06
N LEU A 283 35.39 2.58 -25.27
CA LEU A 283 34.38 3.50 -25.80
C LEU A 283 35.01 4.67 -26.55
N THR A 284 36.19 5.16 -26.14
CA THR A 284 36.91 6.22 -26.86
C THR A 284 37.46 5.74 -28.21
N ALA A 285 37.97 4.52 -28.27
CA ALA A 285 38.47 3.92 -29.50
C ALA A 285 37.34 3.60 -30.49
N ASP A 286 36.17 3.18 -30.01
CA ASP A 286 35.04 2.81 -30.85
C ASP A 286 34.39 4.01 -31.54
N LYS A 287 34.19 3.88 -32.86
CA LYS A 287 33.57 4.89 -33.74
C LYS A 287 32.38 4.33 -34.51
N THR A 288 31.85 3.19 -34.10
CA THR A 288 30.74 2.56 -34.79
C THR A 288 29.42 3.27 -34.48
N PRO A 289 28.42 3.24 -35.38
CA PRO A 289 27.10 3.81 -35.10
C PRO A 289 26.47 3.22 -33.82
N PHE A 290 26.60 1.91 -33.62
CA PHE A 290 26.09 1.25 -32.41
C PHE A 290 26.81 1.73 -31.13
N GLY A 291 28.13 1.96 -31.18
CA GLY A 291 28.84 2.57 -30.06
C GLY A 291 28.35 3.98 -29.72
N MET A 292 27.86 4.74 -30.70
CA MET A 292 27.20 6.02 -30.43
C MET A 292 25.85 5.84 -29.71
N THR A 293 25.08 4.78 -30.02
CA THR A 293 23.86 4.42 -29.29
C THR A 293 24.18 4.10 -27.83
N ILE A 294 25.21 3.28 -27.57
CA ILE A 294 25.62 2.92 -26.20
C ILE A 294 26.10 4.14 -25.42
N LYS A 295 26.93 5.01 -26.01
CA LYS A 295 27.38 6.25 -25.36
C LYS A 295 26.20 7.17 -25.03
N LEU A 296 25.25 7.32 -25.95
CA LEU A 296 24.03 8.10 -25.71
C LEU A 296 23.20 7.48 -24.58
N PHE A 297 23.04 6.16 -24.55
CA PHE A 297 22.34 5.46 -23.48
C PHE A 297 22.99 5.68 -22.11
N ILE A 298 24.31 5.58 -22.01
CA ILE A 298 25.06 5.85 -20.77
C ILE A 298 24.79 7.29 -20.29
N ILE A 299 24.88 8.28 -21.20
CA ILE A 299 24.57 9.69 -20.88
C ILE A 299 23.14 9.85 -20.37
N LYS A 300 22.16 9.22 -21.04
CA LYS A 300 20.75 9.24 -20.62
C LYS A 300 20.57 8.69 -19.20
N GLN A 301 21.21 7.56 -18.88
CA GLN A 301 21.13 6.95 -17.55
C GLN A 301 21.77 7.84 -16.49
N MET A 302 22.96 8.40 -16.76
CA MET A 302 23.63 9.32 -15.85
C MET A 302 22.78 10.56 -15.56
N LEU A 303 22.15 11.15 -16.58
CA LEU A 303 21.24 12.28 -16.38
C LEU A 303 20.02 11.91 -15.54
N ASN A 304 19.47 10.71 -15.74
CA ASN A 304 18.34 10.21 -14.97
C ASN A 304 18.70 10.01 -13.48
N MET A 305 19.92 9.53 -13.18
CA MET A 305 20.40 9.32 -11.81
C MET A 305 20.83 10.62 -11.13
N CYS A 306 21.63 11.45 -11.80
CA CYS A 306 22.25 12.62 -11.20
C CYS A 306 21.30 13.84 -11.14
N LYS A 307 20.30 13.94 -12.03
CA LYS A 307 19.46 15.15 -12.28
C LYS A 307 20.17 16.48 -12.65
N PRO A 308 21.45 16.56 -13.07
CA PRO A 308 22.08 17.82 -13.46
C PRO A 308 21.68 18.19 -14.89
N MET A 309 21.97 19.43 -15.28
CA MET A 309 21.95 19.81 -16.69
C MET A 309 23.03 19.03 -17.46
N PRO A 310 22.81 18.70 -18.76
CA PRO A 310 23.78 17.99 -19.59
C PRO A 310 25.19 18.60 -19.54
N ASP A 311 25.30 19.92 -19.55
CA ASP A 311 26.58 20.64 -19.51
C ASP A 311 27.39 20.41 -18.22
N ASN A 312 26.70 20.19 -17.09
CA ASN A 312 27.37 19.97 -15.81
C ASN A 312 27.99 18.56 -15.70
N ILE A 313 27.52 17.59 -16.50
CA ILE A 313 28.09 16.22 -16.47
C ILE A 313 29.54 16.23 -16.93
N HIS A 314 29.85 17.01 -17.98
CA HIS A 314 31.23 17.14 -18.45
C HIS A 314 32.15 17.65 -17.33
N ASP A 315 31.71 18.69 -16.61
CA ASP A 315 32.50 19.31 -15.54
C ASP A 315 32.65 18.39 -14.32
N ILE A 316 31.61 17.60 -14.00
CA ILE A 316 31.67 16.61 -12.91
C ILE A 316 32.72 15.54 -13.21
N TYR A 317 32.83 15.06 -14.45
CA TYR A 317 33.74 13.96 -14.81
C TYR A 317 35.01 14.40 -15.53
N GLU A 318 35.30 15.70 -15.58
CA GLU A 318 36.49 16.24 -16.23
C GLU A 318 37.78 15.64 -15.65
N TYR A 319 37.80 15.40 -14.33
CA TYR A 319 38.94 14.84 -13.60
C TYR A 319 39.28 13.39 -13.98
N ARG A 320 38.32 12.62 -14.52
CA ARG A 320 38.51 11.24 -14.99
C ARG A 320 39.01 11.14 -16.43
N ASN A 321 39.07 12.24 -17.18
CA ASN A 321 39.49 12.26 -18.59
C ASN A 321 38.65 11.37 -19.52
N ILE A 322 37.32 11.33 -19.34
CA ILE A 322 36.41 10.58 -20.21
C ILE A 322 36.32 11.23 -21.61
N TYR A 323 37.19 10.82 -22.54
CA TYR A 323 37.35 11.49 -23.84
C TYR A 323 36.15 11.34 -24.76
N TRP A 324 35.47 10.19 -24.75
CA TRP A 324 34.31 9.95 -25.61
C TRP A 324 33.13 10.89 -25.29
N MET A 325 32.96 11.33 -24.04
CA MET A 325 31.93 12.30 -23.64
C MET A 325 32.14 13.67 -24.27
N LYS A 326 33.39 14.11 -24.46
CA LYS A 326 33.71 15.42 -25.06
C LYS A 326 33.09 15.58 -26.45
N SER A 327 32.96 14.49 -27.20
CA SER A 327 32.35 14.51 -28.54
C SER A 327 30.85 14.87 -28.56
N PHE A 328 30.15 14.68 -27.43
CA PHE A 328 28.73 15.02 -27.29
C PHE A 328 28.53 16.49 -26.86
N PHE A 329 29.45 17.05 -26.07
CA PHE A 329 29.31 18.38 -25.46
C PHE A 329 30.14 19.49 -26.15
N GLN A 330 31.03 19.15 -27.10
CA GLN A 330 31.78 20.13 -27.90
C GLN A 330 30.95 20.69 -29.09
N SER A 331 29.80 21.27 -28.80
CA SER A 331 29.08 22.17 -29.70
C SER A 331 29.53 23.62 -29.43
N SER A 332 29.79 24.37 -30.51
CA SER A 332 30.34 25.75 -30.48
C SER A 332 29.62 26.70 -29.51
N GLN A 333 30.35 27.60 -28.85
CA GLN A 333 29.84 28.64 -27.94
C GLN A 333 28.63 29.46 -28.47
N ASP A 334 28.46 29.55 -29.80
CA ASP A 334 27.30 30.19 -30.42
C ASP A 334 25.98 29.40 -30.27
N GLN A 335 26.05 28.08 -30.05
CA GLN A 335 24.91 27.24 -29.76
C GLN A 335 24.51 27.31 -28.28
N GLN A 336 25.45 27.52 -27.33
CA GLN A 336 25.16 27.59 -25.89
C GLN A 336 24.19 28.74 -25.53
N VAL A 337 24.27 29.87 -26.24
CA VAL A 337 23.33 31.00 -26.05
C VAL A 337 21.94 30.68 -26.63
N ALA A 338 21.86 29.87 -27.70
CA ALA A 338 20.59 29.35 -28.22
C ALA A 338 20.02 28.19 -27.38
N HIS A 339 20.87 27.43 -26.68
CA HIS A 339 20.49 26.31 -25.81
C HIS A 339 19.80 26.78 -24.52
N ALA A 340 20.14 27.97 -23.99
CA ALA A 340 19.48 28.53 -22.80
C ALA A 340 17.96 28.76 -23.01
N HIS A 341 17.54 29.13 -24.22
CA HIS A 341 16.12 29.30 -24.59
C HIS A 341 15.39 27.97 -24.83
N GLN A 342 16.13 26.89 -25.09
CA GLN A 342 15.60 25.61 -25.53
C GLN A 342 15.23 24.65 -24.38
N ASN A 343 15.60 24.97 -23.14
CA ASN A 343 15.42 24.11 -21.97
C ASN A 343 14.20 24.46 -21.08
N ILE A 344 13.50 25.58 -21.34
CA ILE A 344 12.30 25.95 -20.58
C ILE A 344 11.06 25.66 -21.42
N ILE A 345 10.25 24.68 -20.98
CA ILE A 345 8.95 24.39 -21.60
C ILE A 345 7.91 25.40 -21.10
N ILE A 346 7.33 26.15 -22.03
CA ILE A 346 6.38 27.23 -21.73
C ILE A 346 4.94 26.69 -21.80
N PRO A 347 4.00 27.25 -21.01
CA PRO A 347 2.57 26.94 -21.16
C PRO A 347 2.05 27.36 -22.54
N MET A 348 1.81 26.39 -23.41
CA MET A 348 1.21 26.58 -24.74
C MET A 348 -0.09 25.80 -24.85
N PRO A 349 -1.10 26.33 -25.57
CA PRO A 349 -2.41 25.70 -25.63
C PRO A 349 -2.48 24.59 -26.70
N LEU A 350 -1.61 23.58 -26.59
CA LEU A 350 -1.31 22.60 -27.65
C LEU A 350 -2.41 21.59 -27.96
N PHE A 351 -3.35 21.35 -27.04
CA PHE A 351 -4.34 20.27 -27.15
C PHE A 351 -5.75 20.78 -27.50
N GLN A 352 -6.32 21.68 -26.69
CA GLN A 352 -7.69 22.16 -26.90
C GLN A 352 -7.80 23.38 -27.82
N CYS A 353 -6.74 24.21 -27.91
CA CYS A 353 -6.83 25.51 -28.60
C CYS A 353 -5.67 25.77 -29.60
N ARG A 354 -5.08 24.71 -30.15
CA ARG A 354 -3.91 24.79 -31.04
C ARG A 354 -4.19 25.63 -32.29
N GLU A 355 -5.31 25.36 -32.97
CA GLU A 355 -5.67 26.07 -34.20
C GLU A 355 -5.86 27.58 -33.95
N GLN A 356 -6.49 27.94 -32.83
CA GLN A 356 -6.70 29.32 -32.43
C GLN A 356 -5.36 30.00 -32.15
N TYR A 357 -4.43 29.30 -31.50
CA TYR A 357 -3.10 29.80 -31.21
C TYR A 357 -2.27 30.05 -32.47
N GLU A 358 -2.25 29.09 -33.39
CA GLU A 358 -1.57 29.23 -34.69
C GLU A 358 -2.14 30.39 -35.50
N ARG A 359 -3.47 30.61 -35.44
CA ARG A 359 -4.12 31.77 -36.05
C ARG A 359 -3.63 33.09 -35.44
N ILE A 360 -3.56 33.19 -34.11
CA ILE A 360 -3.07 34.39 -33.40
C ILE A 360 -1.60 34.66 -33.77
N GLN A 361 -0.77 33.62 -33.78
CA GLN A 361 0.65 33.74 -34.13
C GLN A 361 0.86 34.22 -35.57
N LYS A 362 0.03 33.76 -36.52
CA LYS A 362 0.03 34.23 -37.92
C LYS A 362 -0.37 35.71 -38.01
N VAL A 363 -1.42 36.12 -37.29
CA VAL A 363 -1.89 37.52 -37.30
C VAL A 363 -0.83 38.46 -36.73
N LEU A 364 -0.20 38.09 -35.62
CA LEU A 364 0.81 38.93 -34.96
C LEU A 364 2.10 39.09 -35.77
N LYS A 365 2.35 38.18 -36.73
CA LYS A 365 3.47 38.22 -37.69
C LYS A 365 3.11 38.88 -39.04
N SER A 366 1.87 39.30 -39.25
CA SER A 366 1.41 39.83 -40.54
C SER A 366 1.70 41.33 -40.72
N GLU A 367 1.82 41.80 -41.98
CA GLU A 367 1.96 43.24 -42.29
C GLU A 367 0.69 44.04 -41.96
N ASP A 368 -0.48 43.40 -42.00
CA ASP A 368 -1.80 43.98 -41.70
C ASP A 368 -2.22 43.77 -40.22
N ARG A 369 -1.22 43.60 -39.34
CA ARG A 369 -1.36 43.17 -37.93
C ARG A 369 -2.49 43.88 -37.20
N ASP A 370 -2.53 45.21 -37.27
CA ASP A 370 -3.40 45.99 -36.39
C ASP A 370 -4.89 45.78 -36.70
N LYS A 371 -5.26 45.67 -37.98
CA LYS A 371 -6.65 45.43 -38.40
C LYS A 371 -7.08 44.01 -38.06
N GLN A 372 -6.21 43.04 -38.30
CA GLN A 372 -6.47 41.63 -38.00
C GLN A 372 -6.54 41.37 -36.48
N LEU A 373 -5.72 42.10 -35.69
CA LEU A 373 -5.71 42.00 -34.24
C LEU A 373 -6.99 42.56 -33.62
N THR A 374 -7.54 43.68 -34.13
CA THR A 374 -8.87 44.17 -33.72
C THR A 374 -9.93 43.09 -33.89
N ASN A 375 -9.99 42.44 -35.07
CA ASN A 375 -10.96 41.37 -35.32
C ASN A 375 -10.81 40.19 -34.35
N ILE A 376 -9.57 39.75 -34.06
CA ILE A 376 -9.32 38.69 -33.07
C ILE A 376 -9.81 39.12 -31.69
N ILE A 377 -9.50 40.35 -31.25
CA ILE A 377 -9.92 40.85 -29.93
C ILE A 377 -11.45 40.87 -29.83
N GLU A 378 -12.16 41.26 -30.89
CA GLU A 378 -13.63 41.22 -30.90
C GLU A 378 -14.17 39.79 -30.83
N GLU A 379 -13.58 38.84 -31.56
CA GLU A 379 -13.97 37.43 -31.51
C GLU A 379 -13.71 36.78 -30.14
N CYS A 380 -12.64 37.19 -29.44
CA CYS A 380 -12.37 36.75 -28.07
C CYS A 380 -13.57 37.00 -27.13
N ASN A 381 -14.38 38.02 -27.36
CA ASN A 381 -15.58 38.26 -26.55
C ASN A 381 -16.63 37.13 -26.64
N HIS A 382 -16.53 36.24 -27.62
CA HIS A 382 -17.53 35.20 -27.91
C HIS A 382 -16.97 33.77 -27.89
N SER A 383 -15.66 33.58 -27.75
CA SER A 383 -15.02 32.26 -27.74
C SER A 383 -14.01 32.13 -26.61
N GLN A 384 -14.28 31.24 -25.64
CA GLN A 384 -13.33 30.98 -24.55
C GLN A 384 -12.01 30.43 -25.10
N LYS A 385 -12.06 29.47 -26.03
CA LYS A 385 -10.86 28.84 -26.62
C LYS A 385 -9.96 29.88 -27.29
N LEU A 386 -10.55 30.82 -28.05
CA LEU A 386 -9.78 31.91 -28.67
C LEU A 386 -9.23 32.88 -27.63
N SER A 387 -10.03 33.27 -26.63
CA SER A 387 -9.58 34.13 -25.51
C SER A 387 -8.42 33.51 -24.75
N TYR A 388 -8.51 32.23 -24.40
CA TYR A 388 -7.46 31.53 -23.68
C TYR A 388 -6.19 31.44 -24.52
N ALA A 389 -6.30 31.04 -25.79
CA ALA A 389 -5.16 31.01 -26.71
C ALA A 389 -4.50 32.39 -26.87
N PHE A 390 -5.30 33.46 -26.92
CA PHE A 390 -4.83 34.84 -26.96
C PHE A 390 -4.02 35.20 -25.71
N LEU A 391 -4.53 34.89 -24.53
CA LEU A 391 -3.83 35.14 -23.27
C LEU A 391 -2.56 34.30 -23.13
N CYS A 392 -2.59 33.02 -23.51
CA CYS A 392 -1.40 32.16 -23.53
C CYS A 392 -0.30 32.72 -24.43
N TRP A 393 -0.64 33.35 -25.55
CA TRP A 393 0.36 33.96 -26.42
C TRP A 393 1.11 35.09 -25.71
N PHE A 394 0.42 35.90 -24.90
CA PHE A 394 1.07 36.92 -24.08
C PHE A 394 1.90 36.32 -22.94
N ILE A 395 1.53 35.12 -22.42
CA ILE A 395 2.35 34.39 -21.45
C ILE A 395 3.61 33.83 -22.11
N GLU A 396 3.54 33.33 -23.36
CA GLU A 396 4.71 32.97 -24.15
C GLU A 396 5.59 34.21 -24.39
N TYR A 397 5.00 35.31 -24.85
CA TYR A 397 5.74 36.56 -25.04
C TYR A 397 6.38 37.07 -23.74
N TYR A 398 5.74 36.80 -22.59
CA TYR A 398 6.23 37.16 -21.28
C TYR A 398 7.49 36.38 -20.87
N SER A 399 7.63 35.12 -21.30
CA SER A 399 8.75 34.27 -20.89
C SER A 399 10.12 34.81 -21.32
N ARG A 400 10.20 35.66 -22.36
CA ARG A 400 11.46 36.31 -22.79
C ARG A 400 12.21 37.02 -21.66
N PHE A 401 11.51 37.46 -20.61
CA PHE A 401 12.13 38.14 -19.47
C PHE A 401 12.94 37.22 -18.55
N THR A 402 12.97 35.90 -18.82
CA THR A 402 13.95 34.99 -18.21
C THR A 402 15.37 35.22 -18.72
N GLU A 403 15.52 35.84 -19.89
CA GLU A 403 16.81 36.09 -20.50
C GLU A 403 17.54 37.30 -19.90
N PRO A 404 18.88 37.27 -19.84
CA PRO A 404 19.65 38.43 -19.42
C PRO A 404 19.52 39.58 -20.44
N HIS A 405 19.36 40.81 -19.93
CA HIS A 405 19.38 42.06 -20.71
C HIS A 405 18.23 42.32 -21.70
N VAL A 406 17.07 41.67 -21.58
CA VAL A 406 15.91 41.96 -22.43
C VAL A 406 15.27 43.31 -22.10
N ALA A 407 15.20 44.20 -23.10
CA ALA A 407 14.55 45.50 -22.99
C ALA A 407 13.02 45.39 -23.15
N LYS A 408 12.29 46.28 -22.48
CA LYS A 408 10.83 46.40 -22.66
C LYS A 408 10.52 46.97 -24.03
N ASP A 409 9.67 46.27 -24.79
CA ASP A 409 9.15 46.76 -26.07
C ASP A 409 8.15 47.90 -25.82
N SER A 410 8.67 49.12 -25.77
CA SER A 410 7.90 50.31 -25.40
C SER A 410 6.81 50.63 -26.43
N GLU A 411 7.02 50.28 -27.70
CA GLU A 411 6.04 50.50 -28.77
C GLU A 411 4.88 49.50 -28.66
N PHE A 412 5.19 48.23 -28.41
CA PHE A 412 4.17 47.19 -28.21
C PHE A 412 3.35 47.44 -26.94
N ILE A 413 4.00 47.84 -25.83
CA ILE A 413 3.30 48.24 -24.60
C ILE A 413 2.36 49.40 -24.88
N ARG A 414 2.82 50.47 -25.54
CA ARG A 414 1.99 51.64 -25.87
C ARG A 414 0.80 51.27 -26.74
N THR A 415 0.96 50.28 -27.61
CA THR A 415 -0.09 49.75 -28.48
C THR A 415 -1.18 49.04 -27.68
N ILE A 416 -0.81 48.16 -26.76
CA ILE A 416 -1.77 47.46 -25.88
C ILE A 416 -2.40 48.40 -24.85
N GLU A 417 -1.62 49.34 -24.32
CA GLU A 417 -2.05 50.28 -23.28
C GLU A 417 -3.02 51.34 -23.80
N HIS A 418 -2.77 51.90 -24.99
CA HIS A 418 -3.56 53.02 -25.52
C HIS A 418 -4.37 52.69 -26.78
N LYS A 419 -3.79 51.99 -27.76
CA LYS A 419 -4.44 51.80 -29.08
C LYS A 419 -5.60 50.80 -29.01
N PHE A 420 -5.40 49.65 -28.37
CA PHE A 420 -6.42 48.59 -28.25
C PHE A 420 -7.18 48.61 -26.91
N SER A 421 -7.00 49.67 -26.10
CA SER A 421 -7.56 49.73 -24.74
C SER A 421 -9.08 49.51 -24.71
N SER A 422 -9.85 50.18 -25.56
CA SER A 422 -11.31 50.03 -25.57
C SER A 422 -11.76 48.61 -25.91
N ASP A 423 -11.12 47.99 -26.91
CA ASP A 423 -11.50 46.67 -27.42
C ASP A 423 -11.09 45.58 -26.43
N LEU A 424 -9.90 45.70 -25.83
CA LEU A 424 -9.42 44.77 -24.80
C LEU A 424 -10.24 44.86 -23.51
N ILE A 425 -10.62 46.06 -23.05
CA ILE A 425 -11.50 46.21 -21.89
C ILE A 425 -12.89 45.63 -22.20
N LYS A 426 -13.39 45.83 -23.42
CA LYS A 426 -14.67 45.25 -23.86
C LYS A 426 -14.62 43.72 -23.81
N SER A 427 -13.55 43.09 -24.30
CA SER A 427 -13.43 41.62 -24.37
C SER A 427 -12.98 40.97 -23.05
N PHE A 428 -12.07 41.57 -22.28
CA PHE A 428 -11.44 40.96 -21.11
C PHE A 428 -11.63 41.69 -19.76
N THR A 429 -12.39 42.79 -19.73
CA THR A 429 -12.53 43.76 -18.62
C THR A 429 -11.24 44.53 -18.34
N LEU A 430 -11.31 45.48 -17.41
CA LEU A 430 -10.15 46.17 -16.88
C LEU A 430 -9.13 45.20 -16.25
N LEU A 431 -9.59 44.10 -15.66
CA LEU A 431 -8.72 43.07 -15.08
C LEU A 431 -7.83 42.44 -16.17
N GLY A 432 -8.44 41.93 -17.24
CA GLY A 432 -7.69 41.30 -18.32
C GLY A 432 -6.84 42.27 -19.14
N HIS A 433 -7.30 43.52 -19.32
CA HIS A 433 -6.47 44.56 -19.93
C HIS A 433 -5.21 44.84 -19.12
N ARG A 434 -5.32 44.97 -17.78
CA ARG A 434 -4.16 45.14 -16.90
C ARG A 434 -3.24 43.93 -16.90
N PHE A 435 -3.80 42.72 -16.87
CA PHE A 435 -3.05 41.47 -16.97
C PHE A 435 -2.16 41.45 -18.23
N LEU A 436 -2.70 41.83 -19.39
CA LEU A 436 -1.93 41.94 -20.63
C LEU A 436 -0.82 42.99 -20.56
N ILE A 437 -1.09 44.15 -19.97
CA ILE A 437 -0.05 45.19 -19.75
C ILE A 437 1.06 44.68 -18.83
N ASP A 438 0.71 43.97 -17.76
CA ASP A 438 1.67 43.40 -16.81
C ASP A 438 2.59 42.36 -17.46
N LEU A 439 2.03 41.48 -18.29
CA LEU A 439 2.80 40.53 -19.11
C LEU A 439 3.74 41.26 -20.08
N CYS A 440 3.30 42.33 -20.74
CA CYS A 440 4.16 43.09 -21.64
C CYS A 440 5.27 43.87 -20.90
N SER A 441 5.02 44.29 -19.66
CA SER A 441 5.89 45.20 -18.90
C SER A 441 6.75 44.52 -17.81
N ASN A 442 6.62 43.21 -17.64
CA ASN A 442 7.31 42.37 -16.65
C ASN A 442 6.96 42.66 -15.19
N PHE A 443 5.71 43.02 -14.92
CA PHE A 443 5.20 43.31 -13.57
C PHE A 443 6.04 44.37 -12.81
N SER A 444 5.65 44.65 -11.57
CA SER A 444 6.39 45.57 -10.71
C SER A 444 7.55 44.87 -10.01
N GLU A 445 8.53 45.64 -9.50
CA GLU A 445 9.70 45.06 -8.86
C GLU A 445 9.41 44.22 -7.61
N LYS A 446 8.28 44.50 -6.94
CA LYS A 446 7.84 43.83 -5.72
C LYS A 446 6.87 42.68 -5.98
N SER A 447 6.45 42.49 -7.23
CA SER A 447 5.46 41.47 -7.60
C SER A 447 6.09 40.10 -7.57
N TYR A 448 5.37 39.12 -7.03
CA TYR A 448 5.76 37.71 -7.09
C TYR A 448 6.00 37.24 -8.53
N PHE A 449 5.18 37.73 -9.47
CA PHE A 449 5.15 37.26 -10.84
C PHE A 449 6.33 37.73 -11.68
N ARG A 450 7.13 38.71 -11.24
CA ARG A 450 8.27 39.24 -12.00
C ARG A 450 9.29 38.16 -12.35
N LEU A 451 9.69 38.12 -13.62
CA LEU A 451 10.75 37.24 -14.13
C LEU A 451 12.09 37.98 -14.23
N HIS A 452 13.17 37.27 -13.91
CA HIS A 452 14.54 37.71 -14.13
C HIS A 452 15.50 36.52 -14.24
N SER A 453 16.66 36.70 -14.84
CA SER A 453 17.62 35.64 -15.16
C SER A 453 18.22 34.87 -13.97
N LYS A 454 18.07 35.37 -12.74
CA LYS A 454 18.54 34.68 -11.52
C LYS A 454 17.53 33.70 -10.88
N LEU A 455 16.31 33.60 -11.41
CA LEU A 455 15.32 32.66 -10.87
C LEU A 455 15.70 31.22 -11.22
N THR A 456 15.36 30.28 -10.34
CA THR A 456 15.48 28.86 -10.66
C THR A 456 14.41 28.45 -11.70
N SER A 457 14.61 27.32 -12.38
CA SER A 457 13.61 26.80 -13.33
C SER A 457 12.27 26.53 -12.64
N ASP A 458 12.28 25.93 -11.46
CA ASP A 458 11.06 25.63 -10.70
C ASP A 458 10.30 26.91 -10.30
N ASP A 459 11.02 27.94 -9.86
CA ASP A 459 10.47 29.27 -9.60
C ASP A 459 9.78 29.89 -10.82
N ILE A 460 10.37 29.75 -12.00
CA ILE A 460 9.80 30.25 -13.26
C ILE A 460 8.51 29.50 -13.56
N HIS A 461 8.51 28.16 -13.45
CA HIS A 461 7.33 27.35 -13.76
C HIS A 461 6.16 27.59 -12.80
N ARG A 462 6.41 27.77 -11.49
CA ARG A 462 5.38 28.15 -10.52
C ARG A 462 4.68 29.46 -10.91
N ARG A 463 5.45 30.48 -11.30
CA ARG A 463 4.91 31.78 -11.76
C ARG A 463 4.10 31.64 -13.05
N LEU A 464 4.63 30.91 -14.05
CA LEU A 464 3.94 30.66 -15.32
C LEU A 464 2.65 29.84 -15.13
N LEU A 465 2.64 28.88 -14.21
CA LEU A 465 1.44 28.12 -13.85
C LEU A 465 0.36 29.03 -13.26
N ALA A 466 0.69 29.88 -12.29
CA ALA A 466 -0.25 30.83 -11.71
C ALA A 466 -0.82 31.79 -12.75
N LEU A 467 0.01 32.31 -13.66
CA LEU A 467 -0.45 33.16 -14.76
C LEU A 467 -1.36 32.41 -15.74
N ASN A 468 -1.08 31.14 -16.01
CA ASN A 468 -1.93 30.29 -16.86
C ASN A 468 -3.29 30.01 -16.20
N ILE A 469 -3.33 29.76 -14.88
CA ILE A 469 -4.58 29.68 -14.11
C ILE A 469 -5.40 30.96 -14.31
N VAL A 470 -4.79 32.13 -14.11
CA VAL A 470 -5.45 33.43 -14.31
C VAL A 470 -6.00 33.58 -15.73
N ALA A 471 -5.25 33.13 -16.75
CA ALA A 471 -5.71 33.14 -18.14
C ALA A 471 -6.96 32.25 -18.35
N VAL A 472 -7.01 31.05 -17.76
CA VAL A 472 -8.21 30.19 -17.80
C VAL A 472 -9.42 30.93 -17.23
N PHE A 473 -9.30 31.52 -16.04
CA PHE A 473 -10.43 32.21 -15.40
C PHE A 473 -10.86 33.48 -16.13
N ILE A 474 -9.92 34.27 -16.68
CA ILE A 474 -10.27 35.45 -17.50
C ILE A 474 -11.00 35.02 -18.77
N SER A 475 -10.55 33.95 -19.43
CA SER A 475 -11.16 33.46 -20.67
C SER A 475 -12.62 33.04 -20.49
N ALA A 476 -13.01 32.57 -19.30
CA ALA A 476 -14.38 32.13 -19.00
C ALA A 476 -15.42 33.26 -19.15
N ARG A 477 -14.99 34.53 -19.26
CA ARG A 477 -15.87 35.66 -19.57
C ARG A 477 -16.57 35.55 -20.92
N SER A 478 -15.92 34.91 -21.90
CA SER A 478 -16.37 34.84 -23.30
C SER A 478 -17.69 34.09 -23.50
N TYR A 479 -18.19 33.41 -22.47
CA TYR A 479 -19.49 32.75 -22.52
C TYR A 479 -20.65 33.74 -22.54
N SER A 480 -21.73 33.35 -23.21
CA SER A 480 -22.97 34.14 -23.28
C SER A 480 -23.66 34.31 -21.92
N THR A 481 -23.39 33.40 -20.98
CA THR A 481 -23.96 33.35 -19.63
C THR A 481 -22.87 33.09 -18.59
N ILE A 482 -23.08 33.52 -17.35
CA ILE A 482 -22.15 33.21 -16.26
C ILE A 482 -22.10 31.70 -16.01
N THR A 483 -20.88 31.17 -15.93
CA THR A 483 -20.60 29.76 -15.60
C THR A 483 -20.09 29.65 -14.17
N LEU A 484 -20.11 28.45 -13.60
CA LEU A 484 -19.56 28.20 -12.26
C LEU A 484 -18.09 28.62 -12.16
N LEU A 485 -17.26 28.24 -13.14
CA LEU A 485 -15.84 28.68 -13.21
C LEU A 485 -15.72 30.20 -13.39
N GLY A 486 -16.51 30.79 -14.30
CA GLY A 486 -16.47 32.24 -14.53
C GLY A 486 -16.93 33.06 -13.33
N ASN A 487 -17.83 32.51 -12.49
CA ASN A 487 -18.35 33.21 -11.32
C ASN A 487 -17.33 33.37 -10.20
N PHE A 488 -16.21 32.65 -10.24
CA PHE A 488 -15.11 32.90 -9.32
C PHE A 488 -14.59 34.35 -9.49
N LEU A 489 -14.37 34.78 -10.74
CA LEU A 489 -13.74 36.06 -11.06
C LEU A 489 -14.73 37.17 -11.43
N PHE A 490 -15.88 36.79 -11.99
CA PHE A 490 -16.86 37.74 -12.52
C PHE A 490 -18.20 37.66 -11.80
N ASP A 491 -18.89 38.80 -11.77
CA ASP A 491 -20.25 38.90 -11.26
C ASP A 491 -21.27 38.21 -12.21
N ARG A 492 -22.55 38.23 -11.81
CA ARG A 492 -23.65 37.68 -12.61
C ARG A 492 -23.82 38.32 -14.00
N HIS A 493 -23.26 39.51 -14.21
CA HIS A 493 -23.30 40.26 -15.46
C HIS A 493 -22.02 40.06 -16.29
N ARG A 494 -21.11 39.17 -15.87
CA ARG A 494 -19.81 38.89 -16.52
C ARG A 494 -18.88 40.12 -16.49
N GLN A 495 -19.00 40.94 -15.45
CA GLN A 495 -18.16 42.10 -15.21
C GLN A 495 -17.29 41.88 -13.97
N MET A 496 -16.20 42.65 -13.90
CA MET A 496 -15.36 42.71 -12.71
C MET A 496 -16.21 43.23 -11.53
N PRO A 497 -16.21 42.55 -10.36
CA PRO A 497 -16.87 43.06 -9.18
C PRO A 497 -16.33 44.43 -8.75
N THR A 498 -17.18 45.26 -8.14
CA THR A 498 -16.74 46.53 -7.55
C THR A 498 -15.82 46.34 -6.34
N SER A 499 -15.97 45.22 -5.64
CA SER A 499 -15.15 44.81 -4.51
C SER A 499 -14.99 43.29 -4.52
N TYR A 500 -13.75 42.81 -4.68
CA TYR A 500 -13.48 41.38 -4.65
C TYR A 500 -13.70 40.77 -3.27
N ILE A 501 -13.42 41.49 -2.18
CA ILE A 501 -13.70 40.98 -0.83
C ILE A 501 -15.20 40.73 -0.60
N GLN A 502 -16.07 41.61 -1.10
CA GLN A 502 -17.52 41.42 -1.03
C GLN A 502 -17.98 40.26 -1.92
N HIS A 503 -17.43 40.18 -3.14
CA HIS A 503 -17.73 39.09 -4.07
C HIS A 503 -17.35 37.73 -3.50
N LEU A 504 -16.12 37.58 -3.00
CA LEU A 504 -15.64 36.36 -2.36
C LEU A 504 -16.48 36.00 -1.14
N SER A 505 -16.93 36.99 -0.36
CA SER A 505 -17.84 36.77 0.79
C SER A 505 -19.26 36.35 0.38
N SER A 506 -19.61 36.47 -0.91
CA SER A 506 -20.94 36.13 -1.45
C SER A 506 -20.97 34.81 -2.23
N ILE A 507 -19.84 34.14 -2.37
CA ILE A 507 -19.71 32.86 -3.08
C ILE A 507 -19.07 31.78 -2.20
N CYS A 508 -19.37 30.53 -2.48
CA CYS A 508 -18.69 29.33 -1.98
C CYS A 508 -17.49 29.05 -2.88
N LEU A 509 -16.29 29.04 -2.30
CA LEU A 509 -15.05 28.85 -3.05
C LEU A 509 -14.72 27.35 -3.19
N PRO A 510 -14.43 26.84 -4.40
CA PRO A 510 -13.93 25.49 -4.60
C PRO A 510 -12.59 25.25 -3.90
N GLY A 511 -12.34 24.02 -3.47
CA GLY A 511 -11.10 23.59 -2.84
C GLY A 511 -10.96 23.99 -1.37
N LEU A 512 -11.93 24.69 -0.76
CA LEU A 512 -11.84 25.13 0.64
C LEU A 512 -12.63 24.26 1.63
N THR A 513 -13.43 23.32 1.13
CA THR A 513 -14.21 22.38 1.93
C THR A 513 -13.30 21.33 2.54
N THR A 514 -12.69 21.65 3.69
CA THR A 514 -12.09 20.61 4.53
C THR A 514 -13.20 19.86 5.29
N SER A 515 -13.00 18.56 5.50
CA SER A 515 -13.90 17.75 6.30
C SER A 515 -14.05 18.39 7.70
N ASN A 516 -15.25 18.84 8.06
CA ASN A 516 -15.56 19.33 9.40
C ASN A 516 -15.15 18.24 10.40
N ILE A 517 -14.33 18.56 11.41
CA ILE A 517 -13.82 17.58 12.38
C ILE A 517 -14.95 16.75 13.01
N ILE A 518 -16.14 17.35 13.18
CA ILE A 518 -17.36 16.69 13.65
C ILE A 518 -17.83 15.66 12.63
N THR A 519 -17.89 16.04 11.35
CA THR A 519 -18.29 15.15 10.26
C THR A 519 -17.31 13.99 10.09
N SER A 520 -15.99 14.27 10.12
CA SER A 520 -14.96 13.22 10.04
C SER A 520 -15.03 12.26 11.21
N GLN A 521 -15.21 12.79 12.42
CA GLN A 521 -15.40 11.99 13.63
C GLN A 521 -16.68 11.15 13.55
N MET A 522 -17.80 11.74 13.11
CA MET A 522 -19.07 11.03 12.98
C MET A 522 -18.99 9.91 11.94
N MET A 523 -18.34 10.16 10.79
CA MET A 523 -18.06 9.12 9.81
C MET A 523 -17.15 8.03 10.38
N TYR A 524 -16.07 8.40 11.09
CA TYR A 524 -15.21 7.42 11.75
C TYR A 524 -15.99 6.53 12.72
N VAL A 525 -16.82 7.13 13.57
CA VAL A 525 -17.67 6.38 14.51
C VAL A 525 -18.67 5.49 13.78
N ARG A 526 -19.33 6.01 12.73
CA ARG A 526 -20.27 5.24 11.91
C ARG A 526 -19.59 4.03 11.26
N THR A 527 -18.45 4.25 10.61
CA THR A 527 -17.67 3.20 9.94
C THR A 527 -17.18 2.16 10.94
N ARG A 528 -16.54 2.57 12.04
CA ARG A 528 -16.03 1.62 13.06
C ARG A 528 -17.14 0.83 13.76
N VAL A 529 -18.28 1.45 14.03
CA VAL A 529 -19.42 0.76 14.63
C VAL A 529 -20.06 -0.19 13.61
N GLN A 530 -20.20 0.22 12.35
CA GLN A 530 -20.69 -0.64 11.28
C GLN A 530 -19.77 -1.86 11.06
N GLU A 531 -18.46 -1.65 10.97
CA GLU A 531 -17.46 -2.74 10.90
C GLU A 531 -17.65 -3.76 12.02
N ARG A 532 -17.91 -3.31 13.25
CA ARG A 532 -18.15 -4.20 14.40
C ARG A 532 -19.48 -4.95 14.32
N LEU A 533 -20.54 -4.31 13.82
CA LEU A 533 -21.82 -4.97 13.56
C LEU A 533 -21.64 -6.08 12.53
N ASP A 534 -20.89 -5.78 11.47
CA ASP A 534 -20.58 -6.73 10.38
C ASP A 534 -19.70 -7.88 10.88
N GLN A 535 -18.81 -7.62 11.85
CA GLN A 535 -17.97 -8.63 12.53
C GLN A 535 -18.74 -9.53 13.52
N GLY A 536 -20.00 -9.23 13.85
CA GLY A 536 -20.78 -10.00 14.83
C GLY A 536 -20.27 -9.90 16.27
N ALA A 537 -19.43 -8.91 16.58
CA ALA A 537 -18.84 -8.68 17.91
C ALA A 537 -19.87 -8.06 18.88
N TYR A 538 -20.86 -8.85 19.32
CA TYR A 538 -21.85 -8.43 20.32
C TYR A 538 -21.30 -8.58 21.74
N PHE A 539 -20.83 -7.47 22.33
CA PHE A 539 -20.70 -7.37 23.78
C PHE A 539 -22.06 -7.00 24.40
N VAL A 540 -22.44 -7.71 25.47
CA VAL A 540 -23.81 -7.86 25.96
C VAL A 540 -24.50 -6.52 26.33
N ASP A 541 -23.74 -5.47 26.70
CA ASP A 541 -24.31 -4.21 27.21
C ASP A 541 -23.90 -2.88 26.52
N TYR A 542 -22.68 -2.74 25.97
CA TYR A 542 -22.18 -1.48 25.35
C TYR A 542 -22.14 -1.46 23.82
N GLY A 543 -22.06 -2.63 23.15
CA GLY A 543 -22.01 -2.71 21.69
C GLY A 543 -23.31 -2.33 20.97
N LYS A 544 -24.30 -1.78 21.68
CA LYS A 544 -25.64 -1.41 21.18
C LYS A 544 -25.85 0.10 21.05
N PHE A 545 -24.89 0.91 21.50
CA PHE A 545 -25.05 2.36 21.62
C PHE A 545 -23.83 3.13 21.13
N ILE A 546 -24.10 4.28 20.53
CA ILE A 546 -23.13 5.36 20.29
C ILE A 546 -23.40 6.44 21.33
N PHE A 547 -22.34 7.04 21.85
CA PHE A 547 -22.44 8.08 22.86
C PHE A 547 -22.21 9.44 22.23
N GLN A 548 -22.95 10.44 22.70
CA GLN A 548 -22.74 11.84 22.33
C GLN A 548 -22.30 12.62 23.58
N CYS A 549 -21.36 13.55 23.39
CA CYS A 549 -20.76 14.33 24.45
C CYS A 549 -21.80 15.06 25.33
N SER A 550 -22.80 15.69 24.71
CA SER A 550 -23.97 16.27 25.36
C SER A 550 -25.00 16.68 24.31
N GLU A 551 -26.19 17.13 24.72
CA GLU A 551 -27.20 17.63 23.78
C GLU A 551 -26.68 18.79 22.91
N GLU A 552 -25.96 19.72 23.52
CA GLU A 552 -25.37 20.90 22.86
C GLU A 552 -24.04 20.62 22.12
N CYS A 553 -23.42 19.44 22.31
CA CYS A 553 -22.12 19.12 21.74
C CYS A 553 -22.25 17.90 20.81
N PRO A 554 -22.11 18.06 19.48
CA PRO A 554 -22.36 16.99 18.51
C PRO A 554 -21.28 15.89 18.50
N TRP A 555 -20.20 16.05 19.27
CA TRP A 555 -19.11 15.06 19.33
C TRP A 555 -19.61 13.70 19.76
N MET A 556 -19.45 12.69 18.91
CA MET A 556 -19.82 11.30 19.19
C MET A 556 -18.59 10.43 19.49
N PHE A 557 -18.80 9.33 20.19
CA PHE A 557 -17.77 8.34 20.49
C PHE A 557 -18.39 6.98 20.83
N PHE A 558 -17.57 5.94 20.87
CA PHE A 558 -17.96 4.59 21.28
C PHE A 558 -16.83 3.98 22.13
N PHE A 559 -17.14 2.90 22.86
CA PHE A 559 -16.15 2.21 23.69
C PHE A 559 -15.55 1.00 22.95
N GLU A 560 -14.23 0.82 23.07
CA GLU A 560 -13.53 -0.39 22.61
C GLU A 560 -13.47 -1.43 23.74
N GLU A 561 -13.87 -2.67 23.43
CA GLU A 561 -13.89 -3.96 24.18
C GLU A 561 -14.06 -3.98 25.71
N CYS A 562 -13.35 -3.15 26.48
CA CYS A 562 -13.33 -3.22 27.93
C CYS A 562 -14.02 -2.07 28.66
N GLY A 563 -14.73 -1.19 27.95
CA GLY A 563 -15.58 -0.15 28.54
C GLY A 563 -14.84 0.93 29.35
N ALA A 564 -13.51 0.86 29.46
CA ALA A 564 -12.68 1.88 30.09
C ALA A 564 -11.84 2.58 29.01
N PRO A 565 -11.97 3.91 28.80
CA PRO A 565 -10.96 4.63 28.04
C PRO A 565 -9.64 4.56 28.81
N VAL A 566 -8.52 4.37 28.10
CA VAL A 566 -7.14 4.26 28.65
C VAL A 566 -6.64 5.58 29.28
N GLY A 567 -7.55 6.50 29.57
CA GLY A 567 -7.31 7.78 30.24
C GLY A 567 -8.60 8.57 30.28
N LYS A 568 -8.66 9.64 31.09
CA LYS A 568 -9.74 10.64 30.99
C LYS A 568 -9.68 11.26 29.59
N SER A 569 -10.44 10.74 28.64
CA SER A 569 -10.59 11.33 27.32
C SER A 569 -11.32 12.66 27.46
N VAL A 570 -10.81 13.69 26.80
CA VAL A 570 -11.41 15.02 26.79
C VAL A 570 -12.09 15.21 25.43
N CYS A 571 -13.31 15.72 25.41
CA CYS A 571 -14.01 16.04 24.17
C CYS A 571 -13.22 17.10 23.40
N SER A 572 -12.83 16.82 22.15
CA SER A 572 -12.06 17.74 21.32
C SER A 572 -12.79 19.07 21.04
N LEU A 573 -14.14 19.07 21.10
CA LEU A 573 -14.93 20.30 20.89
C LEU A 573 -15.08 21.13 22.17
N CYS A 574 -15.65 20.55 23.22
CA CYS A 574 -16.05 21.32 24.41
C CYS A 574 -15.09 21.16 25.60
N GLN A 575 -14.00 20.41 25.42
CA GLN A 575 -12.96 20.15 26.43
C GLN A 575 -13.48 19.55 27.75
N LYS A 576 -14.69 18.99 27.76
CA LYS A 576 -15.27 18.27 28.91
C LYS A 576 -14.85 16.81 28.89
N ALA A 577 -14.68 16.21 30.07
CA ALA A 577 -14.33 14.79 30.19
C ALA A 577 -15.43 13.91 29.57
N ILE A 578 -15.06 13.02 28.65
CA ILE A 578 -15.93 12.03 28.04
C ILE A 578 -15.45 10.62 28.40
N GLY A 579 -16.37 9.66 28.42
CA GLY A 579 -16.08 8.27 28.73
C GLY A 579 -16.76 7.77 30.01
N ALA A 580 -16.16 6.74 30.61
CA ALA A 580 -16.70 6.00 31.75
C ALA A 580 -15.75 6.04 32.97
N GLU A 581 -16.31 6.16 34.17
CA GLU A 581 -15.58 6.09 35.45
C GLU A 581 -15.34 4.64 35.90
N LYS A 582 -16.27 3.74 35.55
CA LYS A 582 -16.22 2.29 35.81
C LYS A 582 -16.92 1.56 34.67
N TYR A 583 -16.72 0.24 34.59
CA TYR A 583 -17.53 -0.63 33.73
C TYR A 583 -19.03 -0.34 34.01
N ASN A 584 -19.80 -0.02 32.99
CA ASN A 584 -21.23 0.35 33.06
C ASN A 584 -21.57 1.73 33.68
N VAL A 585 -20.60 2.63 33.93
CA VAL A 585 -20.86 3.95 34.54
C VAL A 585 -20.18 5.08 33.77
N LEU A 586 -20.95 5.90 33.05
CA LEU A 586 -20.46 7.12 32.40
C LEU A 586 -19.96 8.14 33.43
N ILE A 587 -18.97 8.95 33.07
CA ILE A 587 -18.52 10.08 33.89
C ILE A 587 -19.71 11.00 34.18
N ALA A 588 -19.99 11.23 35.47
CA ALA A 588 -21.07 12.10 35.91
C ALA A 588 -20.65 13.57 35.73
N ARG A 589 -21.36 14.30 34.86
CA ARG A 589 -21.09 15.71 34.58
C ARG A 589 -22.31 16.46 34.04
N ASP A 590 -22.22 17.79 34.01
CA ASP A 590 -23.24 18.70 33.49
C ASP A 590 -22.73 19.51 32.27
N PRO A 591 -23.42 19.46 31.10
CA PRO A 591 -24.53 18.59 30.77
C PRO A 591 -24.09 17.11 30.63
N PRO A 592 -25.02 16.16 30.85
CA PRO A 592 -24.72 14.74 30.83
C PRO A 592 -24.37 14.24 29.42
N GLN A 593 -23.58 13.18 29.38
CA GLN A 593 -23.31 12.43 28.17
C GLN A 593 -24.57 11.66 27.75
N LEU A 594 -24.89 11.65 26.46
CA LEU A 594 -26.08 10.99 25.92
C LEU A 594 -25.74 9.60 25.39
N ARG A 595 -26.63 8.64 25.66
CA ARG A 595 -26.55 7.26 25.13
C ARG A 595 -27.60 7.10 24.03
N ILE A 596 -27.15 6.90 22.80
CA ILE A 596 -28.01 6.85 21.60
C ILE A 596 -27.98 5.43 21.01
N PRO A 597 -29.12 4.78 20.75
CA PRO A 597 -29.16 3.51 20.02
C PRO A 597 -28.52 3.64 18.62
N ILE A 598 -27.77 2.62 18.19
CA ILE A 598 -27.00 2.66 16.93
C ILE A 598 -27.84 3.10 15.70
N PRO A 599 -29.04 2.53 15.42
CA PRO A 599 -29.82 2.94 14.25
C PRO A 599 -30.25 4.41 14.28
N GLU A 600 -30.50 4.94 15.47
CA GLU A 600 -30.88 6.34 15.67
C GLU A 600 -29.66 7.26 15.51
N ALA A 601 -28.51 6.86 16.05
CA ALA A 601 -27.25 7.56 15.88
C ALA A 601 -26.84 7.65 14.41
N PHE A 602 -26.97 6.56 13.63
CA PHE A 602 -26.69 6.57 12.19
C PHE A 602 -27.60 7.54 11.43
N LYS A 603 -28.91 7.54 11.71
CA LYS A 603 -29.83 8.53 11.11
C LYS A 603 -29.45 9.96 11.47
N LYS A 604 -29.04 10.20 12.71
CA LYS A 604 -28.60 11.53 13.18
C LYS A 604 -27.32 11.98 12.48
N ILE A 605 -26.36 11.07 12.31
CA ILE A 605 -25.12 11.31 11.55
C ILE A 605 -25.45 11.62 10.08
N ASP A 606 -26.27 10.80 9.43
CA ASP A 606 -26.63 10.97 8.03
C ASP A 606 -27.41 12.29 7.79
N ALA A 607 -28.31 12.65 8.71
CA ALA A 607 -29.02 13.93 8.68
C ALA A 607 -28.08 15.12 8.87
N TYR A 608 -27.15 15.06 9.82
CA TYR A 608 -26.17 16.12 10.06
C TYR A 608 -25.25 16.32 8.85
N ILE A 609 -24.77 15.24 8.24
CA ILE A 609 -23.94 15.30 7.03
C ILE A 609 -24.71 15.92 5.87
N LYS A 610 -25.99 15.55 5.70
CA LYS A 610 -26.84 16.10 4.66
C LYS A 610 -27.06 17.61 4.86
N GLU A 611 -27.40 18.03 6.07
CA GLU A 611 -27.58 19.45 6.42
C GLU A 611 -26.29 20.26 6.23
N GLU A 612 -25.14 19.73 6.67
CA GLU A 612 -23.82 20.34 6.47
C GLU A 612 -23.42 20.48 4.99
N ASN A 613 -23.86 19.56 4.13
CA ASN A 613 -23.60 19.61 2.69
C ASN A 613 -24.55 20.58 1.96
N GLU A 614 -25.78 20.76 2.44
CA GLU A 614 -26.76 21.70 1.88
C GLU A 614 -26.51 23.15 2.33
N ALA A 615 -25.89 23.36 3.50
CA ALA A 615 -25.55 24.69 4.01
C ALA A 615 -24.54 25.43 3.12
N ALA A 616 -24.87 26.64 2.68
CA ALA A 616 -23.98 27.48 1.90
C ALA A 616 -22.81 27.99 2.76
N ARG A 617 -21.58 27.64 2.36
CA ARG A 617 -20.33 28.07 3.01
C ARG A 617 -19.74 29.23 2.23
N LEU A 618 -20.26 30.43 2.50
CA LEU A 618 -19.89 31.64 1.76
C LEU A 618 -18.58 32.23 2.33
N GLY A 619 -17.66 32.61 1.44
CA GLY A 619 -16.39 33.20 1.81
C GLY A 619 -15.22 32.21 1.81
N TYR A 620 -14.08 32.73 2.29
CA TYR A 620 -12.84 31.97 2.44
C TYR A 620 -12.74 31.42 3.88
N HIS A 621 -12.43 30.13 4.01
CA HIS A 621 -12.47 29.42 5.31
C HIS A 621 -11.17 28.68 5.68
N THR A 622 -10.17 28.65 4.79
CA THR A 622 -8.91 27.94 5.04
C THR A 622 -7.95 28.81 5.85
N VAL A 623 -8.08 28.80 7.18
CA VAL A 623 -7.19 29.58 8.07
C VAL A 623 -5.98 28.78 8.57
N LYS A 624 -5.87 27.50 8.17
CA LYS A 624 -4.80 26.59 8.59
C LYS A 624 -3.44 27.02 8.04
N ASN A 625 -2.39 26.70 8.79
CA ASN A 625 -1.02 26.87 8.34
C ASN A 625 -0.68 25.83 7.25
N THR A 626 0.14 26.19 6.27
CA THR A 626 0.60 25.31 5.20
C THR A 626 1.36 24.09 5.70
N ASN A 627 2.02 24.20 6.87
CA ASN A 627 2.70 23.08 7.52
C ASN A 627 1.76 21.95 7.97
N GLU A 628 0.46 22.23 8.12
CA GLU A 628 -0.55 21.24 8.47
C GLU A 628 -1.17 20.56 7.24
N SER A 629 -0.86 21.04 6.03
CA SER A 629 -1.42 20.51 4.78
C SER A 629 -0.65 19.26 4.34
N CYS A 630 -1.38 18.17 4.08
CA CYS A 630 -0.81 16.91 3.62
C CYS A 630 -1.45 16.41 2.33
N LEU A 631 -0.74 15.59 1.55
CA LEU A 631 -1.26 15.08 0.27
C LEU A 631 -2.60 14.36 0.43
N GLY A 632 -2.81 13.64 1.55
CA GLY A 632 -4.01 12.85 1.82
C GLY A 632 -5.29 13.63 2.13
N ASP A 633 -5.22 14.96 2.27
CA ASP A 633 -6.41 15.78 2.56
C ASP A 633 -7.40 15.75 1.38
N LYS A 634 -8.66 15.43 1.67
CA LYS A 634 -9.78 15.57 0.72
C LYS A 634 -11.12 15.71 1.43
N PRO A 635 -12.11 16.37 0.81
CA PRO A 635 -13.50 16.29 1.27
C PRO A 635 -14.10 14.91 1.01
N ASN A 636 -15.24 14.64 1.64
CA ASN A 636 -15.90 13.34 1.57
C ASN A 636 -16.50 13.02 0.20
N HIS A 637 -16.87 14.03 -0.60
CA HIS A 637 -17.49 13.83 -1.90
C HIS A 637 -16.47 13.60 -3.03
N LEU A 638 -15.21 13.99 -2.84
CA LEU A 638 -14.14 13.69 -3.78
C LEU A 638 -13.56 12.30 -3.51
N ASP A 639 -13.34 11.54 -4.55
CA ASP A 639 -12.77 10.20 -4.46
C ASP A 639 -11.25 10.26 -4.19
N ARG A 640 -10.53 11.26 -4.75
CA ARG A 640 -9.06 11.34 -4.70
C ARG A 640 -8.50 12.63 -4.07
N PRO A 641 -7.41 12.54 -3.27
CA PRO A 641 -6.75 13.72 -2.71
C PRO A 641 -6.08 14.63 -3.75
N VAL A 642 -5.51 14.06 -4.82
CA VAL A 642 -4.91 14.83 -5.91
C VAL A 642 -5.92 15.78 -6.57
N SER A 643 -7.19 15.37 -6.69
CA SER A 643 -8.28 16.22 -7.19
C SER A 643 -8.49 17.45 -6.32
N PHE A 644 -8.55 17.24 -5.00
CA PHE A 644 -8.69 18.33 -4.03
C PHE A 644 -7.51 19.30 -4.12
N ARG A 645 -6.28 18.77 -4.14
CA ARG A 645 -5.05 19.57 -4.23
C ARG A 645 -4.98 20.39 -5.51
N PHE A 646 -5.39 19.82 -6.63
CA PHE A 646 -5.46 20.57 -7.89
C PHE A 646 -6.47 21.72 -7.83
N ILE A 647 -7.66 21.48 -7.29
CA ILE A 647 -8.70 22.52 -7.17
C ILE A 647 -8.27 23.62 -6.18
N HIS A 648 -7.66 23.23 -5.05
CA HIS A 648 -7.09 24.16 -4.06
C HIS A 648 -5.97 25.02 -4.67
N PHE A 649 -5.10 24.40 -5.48
CA PHE A 649 -4.05 25.07 -6.26
C PHE A 649 -4.62 26.10 -7.24
N LEU A 650 -5.72 25.79 -7.96
CA LEU A 650 -6.41 26.75 -8.83
C LEU A 650 -6.94 27.96 -8.04
N THR A 651 -7.63 27.69 -6.92
CA THR A 651 -8.21 28.72 -6.05
C THR A 651 -7.13 29.65 -5.49
N HIS A 652 -6.04 29.09 -4.97
CA HIS A 652 -4.94 29.87 -4.41
C HIS A 652 -4.11 30.62 -5.43
N GLY A 653 -3.88 30.06 -6.62
CA GLY A 653 -3.22 30.77 -7.72
C GLY A 653 -3.97 32.03 -8.11
N LEU A 654 -5.30 31.96 -8.18
CA LEU A 654 -6.14 33.12 -8.51
C LEU A 654 -6.20 34.15 -7.37
N LEU A 655 -6.38 33.72 -6.12
CA LEU A 655 -6.40 34.61 -4.96
C LEU A 655 -5.05 35.31 -4.75
N HIS A 656 -3.95 34.60 -4.98
CA HIS A 656 -2.60 35.16 -4.94
C HIS A 656 -2.43 36.26 -5.98
N PHE A 657 -2.88 36.04 -7.22
CA PHE A 657 -2.86 37.07 -8.26
C PHE A 657 -3.69 38.31 -7.89
N LEU A 658 -4.90 38.13 -7.35
CA LEU A 658 -5.74 39.25 -6.94
C LEU A 658 -5.12 40.07 -5.80
N HIS A 659 -4.42 39.42 -4.86
CA HIS A 659 -3.71 40.09 -3.77
C HIS A 659 -2.47 40.84 -4.29
N ASP A 660 -1.59 40.21 -5.07
CA ASP A 660 -0.38 40.85 -5.62
C ASP A 660 -0.72 42.10 -6.46
N ARG A 661 -1.86 42.06 -7.17
CA ARG A 661 -2.35 43.17 -8.00
C ARG A 661 -3.23 44.19 -7.25
N ASN A 662 -3.29 44.11 -5.92
CA ASN A 662 -4.05 45.01 -5.04
C ASN A 662 -5.56 45.05 -5.32
N TYR A 663 -6.14 43.99 -5.88
CA TYR A 663 -7.60 43.79 -5.90
C TYR A 663 -8.12 43.29 -4.55
N LEU A 664 -7.24 42.63 -3.78
CA LEU A 664 -7.40 42.35 -2.36
C LEU A 664 -6.26 43.06 -1.62
N THR A 665 -6.58 43.84 -0.61
CA THR A 665 -5.57 44.58 0.18
C THR A 665 -5.15 43.80 1.41
N ASP A 666 -3.98 44.12 1.98
CA ASP A 666 -3.54 43.54 3.27
C ASP A 666 -4.57 43.76 4.39
N ASP A 667 -5.30 44.88 4.34
CA ASP A 667 -6.39 45.19 5.25
C ASP A 667 -7.56 44.22 5.06
N ASP A 668 -7.90 43.85 3.82
CA ASP A 668 -8.92 42.83 3.54
C ASP A 668 -8.52 41.47 4.10
N LEU A 669 -7.27 41.07 3.88
CA LEU A 669 -6.75 39.79 4.37
C LEU A 669 -6.77 39.72 5.91
N LYS A 670 -6.33 40.78 6.59
CA LYS A 670 -6.23 40.80 8.07
C LYS A 670 -7.58 41.03 8.75
N LYS A 671 -8.38 42.00 8.29
CA LYS A 671 -9.61 42.42 8.99
C LYS A 671 -10.83 41.63 8.55
N HIS A 672 -10.95 41.31 7.26
CA HIS A 672 -12.12 40.63 6.71
C HIS A 672 -11.93 39.11 6.63
N LEU A 673 -10.79 38.65 6.11
CA LEU A 673 -10.51 37.21 5.98
C LEU A 673 -9.81 36.59 7.20
N LYS A 674 -9.30 37.42 8.13
CA LYS A 674 -8.62 37.03 9.38
C LYS A 674 -7.43 36.08 9.15
N LEU A 675 -6.66 36.32 8.09
CA LEU A 675 -5.50 35.49 7.76
C LEU A 675 -4.27 35.86 8.61
N PRO A 676 -3.43 34.86 8.96
CA PRO A 676 -2.30 35.06 9.85
C PRO A 676 -1.14 35.85 9.21
N THR A 677 -0.93 35.71 7.90
CA THR A 677 0.17 36.31 7.15
C THR A 677 -0.34 36.94 5.84
N ALA A 678 0.37 37.96 5.34
CA ALA A 678 0.08 38.55 4.04
C ALA A 678 0.51 37.63 2.87
N THR A 679 1.44 36.70 3.11
CA THR A 679 1.90 35.69 2.14
C THR A 679 1.01 34.47 2.06
N HIS A 680 -0.09 34.41 2.83
CA HIS A 680 -0.88 33.19 3.01
C HIS A 680 -1.29 32.49 1.71
N PHE A 681 -1.77 33.24 0.70
CA PHE A 681 -2.15 32.65 -0.60
C PHE A 681 -0.94 32.15 -1.40
N GLN A 682 0.20 32.83 -1.31
CA GLN A 682 1.44 32.39 -1.94
C GLN A 682 1.92 31.08 -1.29
N ASP A 683 1.97 31.06 0.04
CA ASP A 683 2.46 29.92 0.81
C ASP A 683 1.62 28.66 0.51
N HIS A 684 0.29 28.80 0.42
CA HIS A 684 -0.60 27.68 0.08
C HIS A 684 -0.47 27.26 -1.39
N PHE A 685 -0.38 28.21 -2.33
CA PHE A 685 -0.16 27.91 -3.75
C PHE A 685 1.13 27.09 -3.97
N GLU A 686 2.23 27.53 -3.37
CA GLU A 686 3.52 26.83 -3.46
C GLU A 686 3.47 25.46 -2.77
N LYS A 687 2.81 25.37 -1.60
CA LYS A 687 2.63 24.10 -0.90
C LYS A 687 1.79 23.11 -1.71
N ASP A 688 0.70 23.55 -2.34
CA ASP A 688 -0.12 22.68 -3.17
C ASP A 688 0.61 22.22 -4.43
N TYR A 689 1.45 23.07 -5.04
CA TYR A 689 2.35 22.66 -6.12
C TYR A 689 3.29 21.54 -5.66
N ASP A 690 3.96 21.70 -4.53
CA ASP A 690 4.86 20.68 -3.98
C ASP A 690 4.13 19.36 -3.69
N LEU A 691 2.90 19.42 -3.16
CA LEU A 691 2.07 18.25 -2.91
C LEU A 691 1.59 17.58 -4.21
N LEU A 692 1.26 18.36 -5.24
CA LEU A 692 0.92 17.82 -6.56
C LEU A 692 2.12 17.13 -7.22
N CYS A 693 3.32 17.71 -7.08
CA CYS A 693 4.56 17.08 -7.52
C CYS A 693 4.79 15.71 -6.88
N GLN A 694 4.42 15.53 -5.61
CA GLN A 694 4.48 14.22 -4.93
C GLN A 694 3.55 13.14 -5.52
N SER A 695 2.59 13.53 -6.38
CA SER A 695 1.71 12.57 -7.07
C SER A 695 2.35 11.96 -8.33
N SER A 696 3.49 12.50 -8.77
CA SER A 696 4.30 12.04 -9.91
C SER A 696 5.63 11.48 -9.43
N ILE A 697 6.21 10.51 -10.14
CA ILE A 697 7.55 9.97 -9.84
C ILE A 697 8.61 10.97 -10.28
N ASP A 698 8.42 11.61 -11.44
CA ASP A 698 9.25 12.73 -11.89
C ASP A 698 8.68 14.05 -11.33
N HIS A 699 9.11 14.40 -10.12
CA HIS A 699 8.78 15.67 -9.49
C HIS A 699 9.24 16.88 -10.33
N SER A 700 10.33 16.75 -11.09
CA SER A 700 10.95 17.88 -11.80
C SER A 700 10.16 18.33 -13.02
N SER A 701 9.43 17.42 -13.66
CA SER A 701 8.64 17.68 -14.86
C SER A 701 7.12 17.82 -14.59
N CYS A 702 6.68 17.73 -13.33
CA CYS A 702 5.25 17.73 -12.97
C CYS A 702 4.51 18.98 -13.48
N TYR A 703 5.18 20.13 -13.57
CA TYR A 703 4.60 21.35 -14.12
C TYR A 703 4.06 21.19 -15.56
N ILE A 704 4.64 20.28 -16.36
CA ILE A 704 4.22 20.00 -17.73
C ILE A 704 2.84 19.33 -17.73
N TRP A 705 2.63 18.37 -16.83
CA TRP A 705 1.33 17.75 -16.61
C TRP A 705 0.29 18.79 -16.20
N LEU A 706 0.64 19.69 -15.28
CA LEU A 706 -0.25 20.79 -14.88
C LEU A 706 -0.59 21.74 -16.05
N TYR A 707 0.36 22.06 -16.94
CA TYR A 707 0.06 22.82 -18.18
C TYR A 707 -0.94 22.08 -19.08
N LYS A 708 -0.82 20.76 -19.19
CA LYS A 708 -1.75 19.93 -19.95
C LYS A 708 -3.15 19.90 -19.31
N LEU A 709 -3.25 19.81 -17.98
CA LEU A 709 -4.54 19.90 -17.29
C LEU A 709 -5.23 21.26 -17.52
N LEU A 710 -4.48 22.37 -17.41
CA LEU A 710 -5.03 23.71 -17.66
C LEU A 710 -5.51 23.88 -19.11
N ASN A 711 -4.80 23.31 -20.08
CA ASN A 711 -5.22 23.20 -21.46
C ASN A 711 -6.61 22.54 -21.60
N HIS A 712 -6.78 21.38 -20.96
CA HIS A 712 -8.00 20.59 -21.05
C HIS A 712 -9.17 21.21 -20.26
N LEU A 713 -8.91 22.01 -19.23
CA LEU A 713 -9.93 22.71 -18.43
C LEU A 713 -10.76 23.72 -19.26
N VAL A 714 -10.27 24.14 -20.43
CA VAL A 714 -10.99 25.02 -21.38
C VAL A 714 -11.90 24.24 -22.34
N GLY A 715 -11.99 22.92 -22.20
CA GLY A 715 -12.87 22.06 -22.97
C GLY A 715 -14.36 22.32 -22.71
N ASP A 716 -15.20 22.00 -23.69
CA ASP A 716 -16.64 22.30 -23.65
C ASP A 716 -17.38 21.53 -22.53
N GLN A 717 -16.80 20.44 -22.02
CA GLN A 717 -17.35 19.67 -20.90
C GLN A 717 -17.35 20.41 -19.54
N PHE A 718 -16.64 21.53 -19.41
CA PHE A 718 -16.58 22.34 -18.18
C PHE A 718 -17.56 23.53 -18.20
N ILE A 719 -18.39 23.66 -19.24
CA ILE A 719 -19.33 24.77 -19.42
C ILE A 719 -20.60 24.52 -18.60
N GLU A 720 -20.52 24.81 -17.31
CA GLU A 720 -21.65 24.67 -16.38
C GLU A 720 -22.26 26.02 -16.04
N LYS A 721 -23.51 26.27 -16.44
CA LYS A 721 -24.24 27.51 -16.12
C LYS A 721 -24.60 27.55 -14.65
N GLY A 722 -24.36 28.68 -14.00
CA GLY A 722 -24.75 28.87 -12.60
C GLY A 722 -23.90 29.90 -11.86
N GLN A 723 -24.16 30.02 -10.57
CA GLN A 723 -23.40 30.82 -9.61
C GLN A 723 -22.91 29.93 -8.48
N LEU A 724 -21.76 30.26 -7.91
CA LEU A 724 -21.19 29.59 -6.75
C LEU A 724 -21.83 30.11 -5.46
N ASN A 725 -23.15 30.24 -5.40
CA ASN A 725 -23.87 30.75 -4.22
C ASN A 725 -24.37 29.66 -3.27
N ALA A 726 -24.11 28.39 -3.60
CA ALA A 726 -24.52 27.22 -2.83
C ALA A 726 -23.42 26.15 -2.88
N ASN A 727 -23.28 25.39 -1.79
CA ASN A 727 -22.27 24.34 -1.68
C ASN A 727 -22.53 23.18 -2.67
N GLU A 728 -23.78 22.91 -3.04
CA GLU A 728 -24.14 21.94 -4.09
C GLU A 728 -23.47 22.27 -5.44
N ASN A 729 -23.41 23.56 -5.81
CA ASN A 729 -22.76 23.99 -7.05
C ASN A 729 -21.23 23.83 -6.98
N VAL A 730 -20.63 23.97 -5.79
CA VAL A 730 -19.22 23.66 -5.56
C VAL A 730 -18.96 22.16 -5.73
N ILE A 731 -19.73 21.32 -5.03
CA ILE A 731 -19.63 19.85 -5.17
C ILE A 731 -19.80 19.44 -6.64
N ARG A 732 -20.71 20.08 -7.38
CA ARG A 732 -20.93 19.81 -8.81
C ARG A 732 -19.69 20.11 -9.65
N ILE A 733 -19.08 21.28 -9.51
CA ILE A 733 -17.89 21.64 -10.30
C ILE A 733 -16.66 20.83 -9.87
N GLU A 734 -16.49 20.54 -8.59
CA GLU A 734 -15.37 19.74 -8.07
C GLU A 734 -15.44 18.29 -8.59
N ASN A 735 -16.62 17.67 -8.55
CA ASN A 735 -16.84 16.34 -9.12
C ASN A 735 -16.64 16.33 -10.64
N LEU A 736 -16.99 17.42 -11.32
CA LEU A 736 -16.81 17.53 -12.76
C LEU A 736 -15.32 17.65 -13.11
N ILE A 737 -14.54 18.42 -12.35
CA ILE A 737 -13.07 18.48 -12.48
C ILE A 737 -12.45 17.10 -12.19
N GLU A 738 -12.85 16.43 -11.11
CA GLU A 738 -12.32 15.11 -10.78
C GLU A 738 -12.57 14.09 -11.90
N LYS A 739 -13.82 13.95 -12.35
CA LYS A 739 -14.22 12.91 -13.31
C LYS A 739 -13.79 13.22 -14.75
N ASN A 740 -13.91 14.48 -15.18
CA ASN A 740 -13.70 14.85 -16.58
C ASN A 740 -12.31 15.41 -16.87
N LEU A 741 -11.52 15.77 -15.85
CA LEU A 741 -10.15 16.23 -16.00
C LEU A 741 -9.16 15.25 -15.35
N ILE A 742 -9.21 15.12 -14.03
CA ILE A 742 -8.16 14.40 -13.28
C ILE A 742 -8.14 12.93 -13.65
N PHE A 743 -9.28 12.23 -13.60
CA PHE A 743 -9.34 10.79 -13.92
C PHE A 743 -8.91 10.46 -15.35
N LYS A 744 -9.05 11.40 -16.30
CA LYS A 744 -8.63 11.18 -17.69
C LYS A 744 -7.12 11.29 -17.89
N HIS A 745 -6.42 11.96 -16.99
CA HIS A 745 -5.00 12.34 -17.14
C HIS A 745 -4.13 11.89 -15.95
N ILE A 746 -4.65 11.04 -15.05
CA ILE A 746 -3.91 10.57 -13.86
C ILE A 746 -3.33 9.15 -14.03
N ASP A 747 -3.83 8.38 -15.01
CA ASP A 747 -3.44 6.97 -15.19
C ASP A 747 -1.94 6.79 -15.44
N SER A 748 -1.34 7.71 -16.22
CA SER A 748 0.11 7.74 -16.46
C SER A 748 0.58 9.17 -16.67
N ILE A 749 1.00 9.83 -15.59
CA ILE A 749 1.48 11.22 -15.64
C ILE A 749 2.73 11.33 -16.52
N GLU A 750 3.61 10.33 -16.48
CA GLU A 750 4.84 10.27 -17.27
C GLU A 750 4.55 10.26 -18.78
N ASN A 751 3.56 9.48 -19.22
CA ASN A 751 3.13 9.50 -20.62
C ASN A 751 2.49 10.84 -21.02
N GLU A 752 1.70 11.45 -20.13
CA GLU A 752 1.09 12.76 -20.37
C GLU A 752 2.16 13.85 -20.55
N ILE A 753 3.24 13.78 -19.77
CA ILE A 753 4.42 14.66 -19.87
C ILE A 753 5.16 14.42 -21.19
N ALA A 754 5.44 13.15 -21.53
CA ALA A 754 6.15 12.80 -22.77
C ALA A 754 5.37 13.27 -24.01
N GLU A 755 4.05 13.06 -24.03
CA GLU A 755 3.18 13.53 -25.12
C GLU A 755 3.21 15.06 -25.25
N TYR A 756 3.16 15.79 -24.13
CA TYR A 756 3.28 17.25 -24.16
C TYR A 756 4.65 17.68 -24.70
N LYS A 757 5.75 17.09 -24.22
CA LYS A 757 7.13 17.40 -24.68
C LYS A 757 7.26 17.18 -26.19
N GLN A 758 6.77 16.06 -26.70
CA GLN A 758 6.80 15.73 -28.12
C GLN A 758 5.96 16.70 -28.95
N THR A 759 4.75 17.02 -28.49
CA THR A 759 3.86 17.97 -29.16
C THR A 759 4.45 19.38 -29.17
N TYR A 760 5.05 19.81 -28.06
CA TYR A 760 5.73 21.09 -27.92
C TYR A 760 6.94 21.18 -28.86
N ALA A 761 7.82 20.18 -28.87
CA ALA A 761 9.00 20.13 -29.73
C ALA A 761 8.62 20.17 -31.23
N THR A 762 7.57 19.43 -31.60
CA THR A 762 7.01 19.44 -32.97
C THR A 762 6.44 20.81 -33.33
N PHE A 763 5.74 21.45 -32.40
CA PHE A 763 5.13 22.76 -32.60
C PHE A 763 6.15 23.87 -32.83
N ILE A 764 7.22 23.91 -32.03
CA ILE A 764 8.30 24.91 -32.16
C ILE A 764 9.28 24.60 -33.29
N GLN A 765 9.07 23.49 -34.03
CA GLN A 765 9.95 23.03 -35.12
C GLN A 765 11.41 22.87 -34.68
N LYS A 766 11.64 22.35 -33.47
CA LYS A 766 13.00 22.15 -32.94
C LYS A 766 13.75 21.20 -33.87
N GLN A 767 14.96 21.57 -34.29
CA GLN A 767 15.86 20.63 -34.99
C GLN A 767 16.19 19.46 -34.05
N GLN A 768 16.43 18.28 -34.61
CA GLN A 768 16.91 17.11 -33.86
C GLN A 768 18.27 17.42 -33.23
N SER A 769 18.24 17.89 -31.99
CA SER A 769 19.40 18.23 -31.17
C SER A 769 19.72 17.10 -30.20
N LEU A 770 20.91 17.13 -29.60
CA LEU A 770 21.31 16.12 -28.62
C LEU A 770 20.30 16.01 -27.47
N GLU A 771 19.77 17.13 -26.99
CA GLU A 771 18.76 17.17 -25.91
C GLU A 771 17.49 16.43 -26.30
N SER A 772 17.08 16.48 -27.57
CA SER A 772 15.89 15.76 -28.03
C SER A 772 16.06 14.25 -28.03
N PHE A 773 17.29 13.75 -28.19
CA PHE A 773 17.61 12.34 -28.05
C PHE A 773 17.75 11.94 -26.58
N ILE A 774 18.34 12.81 -25.74
CA ILE A 774 18.45 12.63 -24.29
C ILE A 774 17.07 12.54 -23.63
N ASP A 775 16.14 13.45 -23.97
CA ASP A 775 14.76 13.46 -23.48
C ASP A 775 13.87 12.41 -24.17
N GLU A 776 14.43 11.61 -25.08
CA GLU A 776 13.75 10.54 -25.82
C GLU A 776 12.53 11.02 -26.63
N ILE A 777 12.61 12.23 -27.18
CA ILE A 777 11.52 12.87 -27.94
C ILE A 777 11.50 12.40 -29.40
N PHE A 778 12.69 12.24 -30.01
CA PHE A 778 12.84 11.82 -31.40
C PHE A 778 13.77 10.61 -31.51
N GLU A 779 13.44 9.73 -32.46
CA GLU A 779 14.23 8.56 -32.83
C GLU A 779 14.97 8.84 -34.15
N ASP A 780 16.23 8.41 -34.24
CA ASP A 780 17.04 8.47 -35.46
C ASP A 780 17.86 7.18 -35.58
N GLU A 781 17.24 6.14 -36.13
CA GLU A 781 17.85 4.83 -36.34
C GLU A 781 19.02 4.85 -37.34
N GLN A 782 19.16 5.90 -38.16
CA GLN A 782 20.31 6.02 -39.06
C GLN A 782 21.57 6.45 -38.31
N ARG A 783 21.42 7.37 -37.36
CA ARG A 783 22.52 7.87 -36.53
C ARG A 783 22.80 6.99 -35.32
N TYR A 784 21.75 6.45 -34.72
CA TYR A 784 21.78 5.63 -33.52
C TYR A 784 20.98 4.33 -33.78
N PRO A 785 21.60 3.29 -34.36
CA PRO A 785 20.90 2.03 -34.60
C PRO A 785 20.47 1.38 -33.27
N LEU A 786 19.31 0.72 -33.29
CA LEU A 786 18.67 0.02 -32.17
C LEU A 786 18.27 0.95 -31.00
N LEU A 787 18.20 2.26 -31.23
CA LEU A 787 17.95 3.24 -30.18
C LEU A 787 16.66 2.95 -29.41
N ASN A 788 15.65 2.41 -30.08
CA ASN A 788 14.38 2.00 -29.47
C ASN A 788 14.46 0.87 -28.42
N PHE A 789 15.57 0.10 -28.39
CA PHE A 789 15.83 -0.87 -27.32
C PHE A 789 16.49 -0.22 -26.09
N PHE A 790 17.13 0.94 -26.26
CA PHE A 790 17.92 1.63 -25.24
C PHE A 790 17.16 2.83 -24.64
N ASN A 791 15.94 2.57 -24.18
CA ASN A 791 15.13 3.54 -23.44
C ASN A 791 15.53 3.59 -21.95
N VAL A 792 15.36 4.77 -21.34
CA VAL A 792 15.56 4.95 -19.90
C VAL A 792 14.45 4.27 -19.09
N THR A 793 14.85 3.58 -18.02
CA THR A 793 13.95 2.92 -17.05
C THR A 793 14.19 3.44 -15.64
N THR A 794 13.21 3.30 -14.75
CA THR A 794 13.23 3.89 -13.40
C THR A 794 13.72 2.95 -12.29
N PHE A 795 14.04 1.67 -12.56
CA PHE A 795 14.34 0.67 -11.51
C PHE A 795 15.51 1.02 -10.57
N HIS A 796 16.47 1.85 -10.98
CA HIS A 796 17.56 2.31 -10.12
C HIS A 796 17.27 3.62 -9.39
N THR A 797 16.25 4.36 -9.83
CA THR A 797 15.92 5.68 -9.28
C THR A 797 14.64 5.66 -8.44
N SER A 798 13.77 4.66 -8.62
CA SER A 798 12.55 4.47 -7.82
C SER A 798 12.29 3.00 -7.51
N ASN A 799 11.84 2.74 -6.28
CA ASN A 799 11.39 1.41 -5.88
C ASN A 799 10.04 1.08 -6.56
N PRO A 800 9.92 -0.02 -7.34
CA PRO A 800 8.68 -0.39 -8.01
C PRO A 800 7.49 -0.58 -7.07
N LEU A 801 7.73 -1.03 -5.83
CA LEU A 801 6.66 -1.19 -4.84
C LEU A 801 6.11 0.17 -4.37
N ASP A 802 6.99 1.15 -4.15
CA ASP A 802 6.57 2.48 -3.73
C ASP A 802 5.82 3.20 -4.86
N GLU A 803 6.27 3.04 -6.11
CA GLU A 803 5.53 3.50 -7.29
C GLU A 803 4.15 2.81 -7.41
N PHE A 804 4.08 1.49 -7.19
CA PHE A 804 2.82 0.75 -7.20
C PHE A 804 1.84 1.27 -6.14
N ILE A 805 2.34 1.53 -4.91
CA ILE A 805 1.55 2.11 -3.81
C ILE A 805 1.04 3.51 -4.19
N LEU A 806 1.89 4.35 -4.80
CA LEU A 806 1.48 5.68 -5.26
C LEU A 806 0.40 5.59 -6.34
N LYS A 807 0.61 4.77 -7.38
CA LYS A 807 -0.33 4.63 -8.50
C LYS A 807 -1.68 4.04 -8.06
N ILE A 808 -1.70 3.02 -7.19
CA ILE A 808 -2.98 2.46 -6.71
C ILE A 808 -3.76 3.44 -5.82
N GLN A 809 -3.08 4.32 -5.08
CA GLN A 809 -3.72 5.39 -4.32
C GLN A 809 -4.37 6.45 -5.23
N ASN A 810 -3.83 6.66 -6.44
CA ASN A 810 -4.36 7.58 -7.43
C ASN A 810 -5.43 6.95 -8.35
N LEU A 811 -5.41 5.62 -8.52
CA LEU A 811 -6.30 4.89 -9.42
C LEU A 811 -7.79 5.06 -9.06
N PRO A 812 -8.68 5.54 -9.94
CA PRO A 812 -10.10 5.76 -9.62
C PRO A 812 -10.81 4.53 -9.02
N TYR A 813 -11.60 4.74 -7.97
CA TYR A 813 -12.37 3.69 -7.28
C TYR A 813 -11.58 2.46 -6.73
N ALA A 814 -10.25 2.52 -6.61
CA ALA A 814 -9.40 1.45 -6.07
C ALA A 814 -9.92 0.75 -4.80
N ASP A 815 -10.47 1.48 -3.81
CA ASP A 815 -11.03 0.89 -2.58
C ASP A 815 -12.23 -0.05 -2.84
N LYS A 816 -12.93 0.12 -3.98
CA LYS A 816 -14.05 -0.73 -4.41
C LYS A 816 -13.58 -1.84 -5.36
N THR A 817 -12.69 -1.51 -6.29
CA THR A 817 -12.22 -2.44 -7.33
C THR A 817 -11.20 -3.44 -6.78
N TYR A 818 -10.24 -2.97 -5.96
CA TYR A 818 -9.16 -3.75 -5.36
C TYR A 818 -9.14 -3.61 -3.83
N PRO A 819 -10.22 -4.03 -3.13
CA PRO A 819 -10.41 -3.78 -1.71
C PRO A 819 -9.34 -4.44 -0.83
N VAL A 820 -8.89 -5.66 -1.16
CA VAL A 820 -7.89 -6.37 -0.36
C VAL A 820 -6.52 -5.71 -0.47
N THR A 821 -6.10 -5.42 -1.71
CA THR A 821 -4.83 -4.76 -2.00
C THR A 821 -4.79 -3.40 -1.32
N THR A 822 -5.83 -2.58 -1.50
CA THR A 822 -5.86 -1.24 -0.91
C THR A 822 -5.87 -1.28 0.62
N TYR A 823 -6.60 -2.24 1.23
CA TYR A 823 -6.62 -2.43 2.68
C TYR A 823 -5.25 -2.81 3.25
N LEU A 824 -4.57 -3.78 2.61
CA LEU A 824 -3.26 -4.25 3.04
C LEU A 824 -2.17 -3.19 2.87
N LEU A 825 -2.12 -2.50 1.72
CA LEU A 825 -1.09 -1.50 1.46
C LEU A 825 -1.17 -0.29 2.40
N LYS A 826 -2.39 0.11 2.81
CA LYS A 826 -2.59 1.16 3.83
C LYS A 826 -2.02 0.78 5.20
N ARG A 827 -1.76 -0.50 5.46
CA ARG A 827 -1.31 -1.06 6.73
C ARG A 827 -0.11 -2.00 6.57
N LEU A 828 0.65 -1.84 5.48
CA LEU A 828 1.65 -2.83 5.07
C LEU A 828 2.68 -3.04 6.19
N ASP A 829 3.19 -1.94 6.75
CA ASP A 829 4.21 -1.98 7.80
C ASP A 829 3.70 -2.66 9.09
N ASP A 830 2.40 -2.51 9.43
CA ASP A 830 1.78 -3.25 10.54
C ASP A 830 1.69 -4.74 10.21
N CYS A 831 1.16 -5.07 9.03
CA CYS A 831 0.87 -6.45 8.61
C CYS A 831 2.14 -7.29 8.44
N MET A 832 3.27 -6.67 8.09
CA MET A 832 4.59 -7.33 7.99
C MET A 832 5.07 -7.95 9.30
N ASN A 833 4.52 -7.52 10.45
CA ASN A 833 4.85 -8.11 11.74
C ASN A 833 4.23 -9.51 11.95
N ILE A 834 3.21 -9.87 11.17
CA ILE A 834 2.45 -11.12 11.33
C ILE A 834 3.32 -12.34 11.12
N GLN A 835 4.19 -12.32 10.12
CA GLN A 835 5.06 -13.46 9.76
C GLN A 835 5.97 -13.94 10.90
N TYR A 836 6.35 -13.03 11.82
CA TYR A 836 7.23 -13.33 12.95
C TYR A 836 6.52 -14.05 14.10
N LEU A 837 5.18 -14.10 14.09
CA LEU A 837 4.38 -14.71 15.15
C LEU A 837 4.72 -16.19 15.36
N TYR A 838 4.94 -16.93 14.28
CA TYR A 838 5.21 -18.37 14.34
C TYR A 838 6.49 -18.67 15.12
N SER A 839 7.62 -18.06 14.75
CA SER A 839 8.92 -18.29 15.41
C SER A 839 8.87 -17.95 16.90
N ILE A 840 8.19 -16.86 17.26
CA ILE A 840 8.01 -16.45 18.66
C ILE A 840 7.20 -17.50 19.43
N VAL A 841 6.08 -17.96 18.86
CA VAL A 841 5.23 -18.97 19.52
C VAL A 841 5.95 -20.31 19.68
N VAL A 842 6.71 -20.77 18.68
CA VAL A 842 7.47 -22.02 18.76
C VAL A 842 8.47 -21.98 19.91
N PHE A 843 9.23 -20.89 20.04
CA PHE A 843 10.19 -20.75 21.13
C PHE A 843 9.51 -20.68 22.51
N ILE A 844 8.41 -19.93 22.63
CA ILE A 844 7.65 -19.86 23.89
C ILE A 844 7.07 -21.22 24.28
N ASN A 845 6.51 -21.97 23.33
CA ASN A 845 5.99 -23.31 23.58
C ASN A 845 7.09 -24.26 24.07
N TYR A 846 8.29 -24.16 23.47
CA TYR A 846 9.46 -24.91 23.93
C TYR A 846 9.85 -24.53 25.36
N LEU A 847 9.90 -23.23 25.70
CA LEU A 847 10.19 -22.79 27.07
C LEU A 847 9.15 -23.26 28.08
N ILE A 848 7.86 -23.20 27.73
CA ILE A 848 6.78 -23.73 28.58
C ILE A 848 6.99 -25.23 28.78
N GLU A 849 7.21 -25.98 27.72
CA GLU A 849 7.41 -27.44 27.79
C GLU A 849 8.65 -27.83 28.62
N LYS A 850 9.70 -27.01 28.57
CA LYS A 850 10.94 -27.21 29.32
C LYS A 850 10.81 -26.88 30.81
N PHE A 851 10.20 -25.74 31.13
CA PHE A 851 10.28 -25.13 32.46
C PHE A 851 8.99 -25.19 33.30
N ASN A 852 7.85 -25.55 32.73
CA ASN A 852 6.58 -25.57 33.46
C ASN A 852 6.66 -26.49 34.69
N HIS A 853 6.31 -25.95 35.87
CA HIS A 853 6.46 -26.56 37.21
C HIS A 853 7.88 -26.96 37.63
N ARG A 854 8.93 -26.61 36.87
CA ARG A 854 10.31 -27.09 37.09
C ARG A 854 11.31 -26.02 37.47
N ILE A 855 10.99 -24.74 37.24
CA ILE A 855 11.87 -23.62 37.59
C ILE A 855 11.26 -22.77 38.70
N LYS A 856 12.04 -22.44 39.73
CA LYS A 856 11.61 -21.50 40.78
C LYS A 856 11.59 -20.09 40.21
N ARG A 857 10.68 -19.23 40.69
CA ARG A 857 10.63 -17.82 40.28
C ARG A 857 11.96 -17.08 40.53
N THR A 858 12.63 -17.35 41.65
CA THR A 858 13.95 -16.78 41.98
C THR A 858 15.04 -17.18 40.98
N ASP A 859 14.97 -18.42 40.49
CA ASP A 859 15.96 -18.98 39.57
C ASP A 859 15.71 -18.45 38.16
N ALA A 860 14.44 -18.34 37.75
CA ALA A 860 14.07 -17.73 36.47
C ALA A 860 14.48 -16.24 36.38
N ILE A 861 14.44 -15.51 37.50
CA ILE A 861 14.88 -14.10 37.56
C ILE A 861 16.40 -13.98 37.49
N SER A 862 17.14 -14.90 38.14
CA SER A 862 18.60 -14.82 38.27
C SER A 862 19.36 -15.45 37.11
N ILE A 863 18.84 -16.52 36.51
CA ILE A 863 19.51 -17.24 35.42
C ILE A 863 19.23 -16.54 34.08
N ARG A 864 20.32 -16.31 33.33
CA ARG A 864 20.28 -15.75 31.99
C ARG A 864 20.05 -16.83 30.94
N ILE A 865 19.40 -16.49 29.84
CA ILE A 865 19.16 -17.45 28.74
C ILE A 865 20.48 -18.01 28.17
N MET A 866 21.56 -17.21 28.18
CA MET A 866 22.91 -17.65 27.77
C MET A 866 23.38 -18.94 28.45
N TYR A 867 22.99 -19.19 29.70
CA TYR A 867 23.32 -20.42 30.40
C TYR A 867 22.79 -21.65 29.64
N TYR A 868 21.52 -21.62 29.21
CA TYR A 868 20.89 -22.72 28.48
C TYR A 868 21.37 -22.84 27.03
N LEU A 869 21.91 -21.77 26.46
CA LEU A 869 22.50 -21.79 25.12
C LEU A 869 23.91 -22.39 25.10
N THR A 870 24.57 -22.54 26.25
CA THR A 870 25.98 -22.95 26.34
C THR A 870 26.19 -24.24 27.13
N GLN A 871 25.42 -24.46 28.21
CA GLN A 871 25.66 -25.52 29.19
C GLN A 871 24.58 -26.63 29.19
N ASP A 872 23.48 -26.46 28.46
CA ASP A 872 22.34 -27.39 28.49
C ASP A 872 22.54 -28.63 27.60
N ALA A 873 21.90 -29.75 27.98
CA ALA A 873 21.97 -30.99 27.20
C ALA A 873 21.28 -30.87 25.81
N GLU A 874 20.29 -29.99 25.67
CA GLU A 874 19.59 -29.69 24.41
C GLU A 874 20.05 -28.36 23.79
N ARG A 875 21.32 -27.97 24.01
CA ARG A 875 21.86 -26.66 23.58
C ARG A 875 21.68 -26.38 22.09
N ASP A 876 21.83 -27.37 21.21
CA ASP A 876 21.78 -27.15 19.76
C ASP A 876 20.35 -26.83 19.29
N ILE A 877 19.36 -27.51 19.87
CA ILE A 877 17.93 -27.25 19.63
C ILE A 877 17.52 -25.91 20.26
N THR A 878 17.95 -25.67 21.51
CA THR A 878 17.67 -24.41 22.23
C THR A 878 18.24 -23.22 21.48
N ARG A 879 19.47 -23.35 20.96
CA ARG A 879 20.15 -22.31 20.20
C ARG A 879 19.42 -22.00 18.90
N LYS A 880 19.10 -23.03 18.11
CA LYS A 880 18.33 -22.82 16.86
C LYS A 880 17.00 -22.09 17.12
N LEU A 881 16.19 -22.57 18.06
CA LEU A 881 14.89 -21.95 18.36
C LEU A 881 15.03 -20.54 18.96
N PHE A 882 16.08 -20.30 19.73
CA PHE A 882 16.39 -18.99 20.28
C PHE A 882 16.84 -18.01 19.20
N ASP A 883 17.69 -18.44 18.26
CA ASP A 883 18.16 -17.62 17.15
C ASP A 883 16.98 -17.24 16.24
N ASP A 884 16.11 -18.21 15.89
CA ASP A 884 14.88 -17.96 15.13
C ASP A 884 13.94 -16.97 15.84
N PHE A 885 13.81 -17.09 17.18
CA PHE A 885 13.05 -16.14 18.00
C PHE A 885 13.70 -14.76 18.04
N LEU A 886 15.01 -14.70 18.21
CA LEU A 886 15.76 -13.45 18.36
C LEU A 886 15.71 -12.64 17.06
N ASP A 887 15.85 -13.31 15.92
CA ASP A 887 15.68 -12.72 14.59
C ASP A 887 14.27 -12.14 14.44
N ALA A 888 13.24 -12.94 14.74
CA ALA A 888 11.85 -12.49 14.72
C ALA A 888 11.58 -11.30 15.67
N TRP A 889 12.12 -11.34 16.89
CA TRP A 889 11.92 -10.31 17.92
C TRP A 889 12.57 -8.97 17.54
N TYR A 890 13.75 -9.01 16.94
CA TYR A 890 14.46 -7.81 16.48
C TYR A 890 13.93 -7.29 15.14
N ALA A 891 13.23 -8.11 14.36
CA ALA A 891 12.60 -7.69 13.11
C ALA A 891 11.25 -6.97 13.29
N LEU A 892 10.59 -7.08 14.47
CA LEU A 892 9.33 -6.38 14.74
C LEU A 892 9.46 -4.84 14.61
N THR A 893 8.49 -4.15 14.05
CA THR A 893 8.49 -2.68 13.90
C THR A 893 7.45 -1.98 14.77
N LEU A 894 6.70 -2.74 15.57
CA LEU A 894 5.63 -2.23 16.44
C LEU A 894 6.15 -1.24 17.49
N GLU A 895 5.53 -0.07 17.62
CA GLU A 895 5.85 0.90 18.68
C GLU A 895 5.06 0.65 19.98
N GLU A 896 3.82 0.19 19.84
CA GLU A 896 2.90 -0.06 20.94
C GLU A 896 2.20 -1.41 20.78
N VAL A 897 2.01 -2.12 21.90
CA VAL A 897 1.33 -3.42 21.95
C VAL A 897 0.29 -3.44 23.04
N ARG A 898 -0.80 -4.18 22.81
CA ARG A 898 -1.99 -4.20 23.68
C ARG A 898 -2.25 -5.56 24.30
N TYR A 899 -2.68 -5.56 25.55
CA TYR A 899 -3.22 -6.73 26.23
C TYR A 899 -4.44 -6.33 27.06
N GLY A 900 -5.64 -6.73 26.62
CA GLY A 900 -6.89 -6.21 27.18
C GLY A 900 -6.97 -4.69 27.01
N CYS A 901 -7.20 -3.95 28.10
CA CYS A 901 -7.21 -2.47 28.07
C CYS A 901 -5.83 -1.81 28.16
N GLN A 902 -4.77 -2.58 28.41
CA GLN A 902 -3.46 -2.02 28.71
C GLN A 902 -2.64 -1.87 27.42
N THR A 903 -2.01 -0.71 27.26
CA THR A 903 -1.08 -0.43 26.16
C THR A 903 0.32 -0.32 26.72
N PHE A 904 1.26 -1.06 26.14
CA PHE A 904 2.66 -1.10 26.52
C PHE A 904 3.50 -0.51 25.39
N LYS A 905 4.53 0.25 25.74
CA LYS A 905 5.52 0.72 24.75
C LYS A 905 6.50 -0.40 24.46
N PHE A 906 6.63 -0.77 23.19
CA PHE A 906 7.60 -1.76 22.75
C PHE A 906 8.92 -1.06 22.43
N LYS A 907 9.92 -1.24 23.29
CA LYS A 907 11.26 -0.68 23.09
C LYS A 907 12.33 -1.73 23.34
N ARG A 908 13.22 -1.89 22.36
CA ARG A 908 14.41 -2.73 22.46
C ARG A 908 15.55 -1.89 23.01
N ASN A 909 15.90 -2.13 24.27
CA ASN A 909 16.94 -1.36 24.96
C ASN A 909 18.35 -2.00 24.85
N LEU A 910 18.45 -3.20 24.28
CA LEU A 910 19.68 -3.97 24.16
C LEU A 910 19.98 -4.30 22.69
N PRO A 911 21.25 -4.29 22.27
CA PRO A 911 21.65 -4.81 20.96
C PRO A 911 21.52 -6.33 20.91
N LYS A 912 21.31 -6.88 19.70
CA LYS A 912 20.97 -8.29 19.46
C LYS A 912 21.97 -9.25 20.09
N GLU A 913 23.26 -8.95 19.96
CA GLU A 913 24.37 -9.80 20.41
C GLU A 913 24.44 -9.91 21.94
N LYS A 914 23.98 -8.87 22.65
CA LYS A 914 24.00 -8.80 24.11
C LYS A 914 22.71 -9.28 24.75
N TYR A 915 21.68 -9.58 23.96
CA TYR A 915 20.37 -9.95 24.48
C TYR A 915 20.45 -11.22 25.34
N ALA A 916 21.16 -12.26 24.87
CA ALA A 916 21.26 -13.52 25.61
C ALA A 916 21.95 -13.39 26.98
N GLU A 917 22.94 -12.51 27.08
CA GLU A 917 23.73 -12.28 28.30
C GLU A 917 22.96 -11.47 29.35
N ASN A 918 22.05 -10.60 28.90
CA ASN A 918 21.39 -9.60 29.75
C ASN A 918 19.91 -9.91 30.01
N THR A 919 19.31 -10.87 29.30
CA THR A 919 17.91 -11.25 29.47
C THR A 919 17.79 -12.44 30.41
N SER A 920 17.04 -12.27 31.50
CA SER A 920 16.69 -13.38 32.40
C SER A 920 15.60 -14.23 31.76
N ILE A 921 15.51 -15.50 32.17
CA ILE A 921 14.51 -16.42 31.63
C ILE A 921 13.09 -15.96 31.97
N ALA A 922 12.90 -15.38 33.16
CA ALA A 922 11.61 -14.85 33.60
C ALA A 922 10.97 -13.88 32.58
N MET A 923 11.77 -13.09 31.84
CA MET A 923 11.27 -12.16 30.82
C MET A 923 10.71 -12.86 29.57
N LEU A 924 11.06 -14.12 29.35
CA LEU A 924 10.66 -14.92 28.18
C LEU A 924 9.55 -15.94 28.51
N LEU A 925 9.13 -16.06 29.78
CA LEU A 925 8.07 -16.98 30.21
C LEU A 925 6.72 -16.24 30.31
N LEU A 926 5.67 -16.83 29.72
CA LEU A 926 4.31 -16.32 29.86
C LEU A 926 3.75 -16.68 31.24
N THR A 927 3.51 -15.69 32.10
CA THR A 927 3.05 -15.92 33.49
C THR A 927 1.83 -15.07 33.86
N SER A 928 1.17 -15.39 34.97
CA SER A 928 0.00 -14.63 35.48
C SER A 928 0.37 -13.35 36.26
N SER A 929 1.66 -13.08 36.47
CA SER A 929 2.13 -11.93 37.26
C SER A 929 2.03 -10.61 36.48
N ARG A 930 1.64 -9.53 37.17
CA ARG A 930 1.32 -8.21 36.56
C ARG A 930 2.53 -7.38 36.13
N ASP A 931 3.74 -7.82 36.40
CA ASP A 931 4.95 -7.00 36.28
C ASP A 931 5.88 -7.60 35.19
N GLU A 932 6.12 -6.82 34.13
CA GLU A 932 7.06 -7.03 33.01
C GLU A 932 6.83 -8.22 32.04
N THR A 933 6.31 -9.37 32.48
CA THR A 933 6.04 -10.54 31.61
C THR A 933 4.83 -10.36 30.67
N MET A 934 4.04 -9.30 30.89
CA MET A 934 2.87 -8.98 30.06
C MET A 934 3.24 -8.42 28.69
N LEU A 935 4.47 -7.89 28.49
CA LEU A 935 4.87 -7.34 27.19
C LEU A 935 4.87 -8.41 26.10
N LEU A 936 5.43 -9.59 26.37
CA LEU A 936 5.46 -10.70 25.42
C LEU A 936 4.04 -11.20 25.09
N SER A 937 3.17 -11.29 26.11
CA SER A 937 1.75 -11.63 25.92
C SER A 937 1.01 -10.58 25.09
N ALA A 938 1.29 -9.30 25.32
CA ALA A 938 0.74 -8.18 24.56
C ALA A 938 1.21 -8.21 23.10
N CYS A 939 2.49 -8.48 22.85
CA CYS A 939 3.04 -8.65 21.51
C CYS A 939 2.33 -9.78 20.75
N LEU A 940 2.26 -10.98 21.34
CA LEU A 940 1.59 -12.14 20.73
C LEU A 940 0.14 -11.83 20.38
N LYS A 941 -0.61 -11.25 21.32
CA LYS A 941 -2.02 -10.91 21.12
C LYS A 941 -2.18 -9.84 20.04
N THR A 942 -1.40 -8.76 20.09
CA THR A 942 -1.46 -7.67 19.10
C THR A 942 -1.20 -8.19 17.69
N ILE A 943 -0.17 -9.01 17.49
CA ILE A 943 0.17 -9.56 16.17
C ILE A 943 -0.91 -10.54 15.68
N ALA A 944 -1.45 -11.39 16.56
CA ALA A 944 -2.55 -12.28 16.21
C ALA A 944 -3.85 -11.52 15.88
N ASP A 945 -4.12 -10.43 16.60
CA ASP A 945 -5.27 -9.56 16.35
C ASP A 945 -5.13 -8.83 15.00
N LEU A 946 -3.92 -8.40 14.61
CA LEU A 946 -3.66 -7.87 13.26
C LEU A 946 -4.04 -8.87 12.16
N GLN A 947 -3.66 -10.15 12.29
CA GLN A 947 -4.10 -11.18 11.35
C GLN A 947 -5.61 -11.39 11.38
N ASN A 948 -6.21 -11.43 12.57
CA ASN A 948 -7.65 -11.59 12.72
C ASN A 948 -8.44 -10.42 12.10
N GLU A 949 -7.91 -9.20 12.13
CA GLU A 949 -8.51 -8.05 11.46
C GLU A 949 -8.53 -8.23 9.94
N ILE A 950 -7.42 -8.68 9.34
CA ILE A 950 -7.36 -9.01 7.90
C ILE A 950 -8.34 -10.13 7.56
N PHE A 951 -8.33 -11.22 8.35
CA PHE A 951 -9.22 -12.36 8.18
C PHE A 951 -10.69 -11.91 8.25
N ASN A 952 -11.06 -11.12 9.25
CA ASN A 952 -12.42 -10.64 9.45
C ASN A 952 -12.83 -9.66 8.34
N TYR A 953 -11.96 -8.76 7.91
CA TYR A 953 -12.25 -7.86 6.80
C TYR A 953 -12.58 -8.64 5.52
N PHE A 954 -11.76 -9.63 5.16
CA PHE A 954 -11.99 -10.47 3.99
C PHE A 954 -13.30 -11.27 4.08
N HIS A 955 -13.51 -12.02 5.17
CA HIS A 955 -14.67 -12.93 5.27
C HIS A 955 -15.99 -12.19 5.50
N ASN A 956 -16.00 -11.03 6.18
CA ASN A 956 -17.24 -10.30 6.46
C ASN A 956 -17.61 -9.36 5.29
N THR A 957 -16.63 -8.68 4.69
CA THR A 957 -16.89 -7.64 3.66
C THR A 957 -16.93 -8.23 2.25
N ILE A 958 -16.11 -9.24 1.95
CA ILE A 958 -15.92 -9.75 0.58
C ILE A 958 -16.68 -11.06 0.37
N GLU A 959 -16.58 -12.01 1.30
CA GLU A 959 -17.15 -13.36 1.10
C GLU A 959 -18.67 -13.44 1.31
N THR A 960 -19.25 -12.54 2.11
CA THR A 960 -20.69 -12.25 2.37
C THR A 960 -21.72 -13.39 2.48
N THR A 961 -21.37 -14.68 2.32
CA THR A 961 -22.35 -15.78 2.30
C THR A 961 -21.94 -17.05 3.05
N THR A 962 -22.82 -17.42 3.98
CA THR A 962 -22.93 -18.66 4.78
C THR A 962 -21.78 -19.02 5.72
N ARG A 963 -22.16 -19.30 6.96
CA ARG A 963 -21.35 -19.77 8.09
C ARG A 963 -20.63 -21.10 7.78
N THR A 964 -19.65 -21.11 6.88
CA THR A 964 -18.58 -22.11 6.92
C THR A 964 -18.00 -22.06 8.33
N LYS A 965 -17.82 -23.24 8.96
CA LYS A 965 -17.18 -23.34 10.26
C LYS A 965 -15.78 -22.75 10.13
N ARG A 966 -15.62 -21.48 10.52
CA ARG A 966 -14.34 -20.77 10.51
C ARG A 966 -13.32 -21.65 11.23
N LYS A 967 -12.25 -22.04 10.53
CA LYS A 967 -11.17 -22.84 11.13
C LYS A 967 -10.52 -21.95 12.19
N ARG A 968 -10.78 -22.27 13.46
CA ARG A 968 -10.25 -21.55 14.63
C ARG A 968 -9.10 -22.34 15.21
N VAL A 969 -7.94 -21.71 15.36
CA VAL A 969 -6.73 -22.33 15.91
C VAL A 969 -6.29 -21.54 17.13
N ARG A 970 -5.86 -22.20 18.21
CA ARG A 970 -5.30 -21.50 19.37
C ARG A 970 -3.98 -20.84 19.01
N LEU A 971 -3.71 -19.66 19.56
CA LEU A 971 -2.45 -18.93 19.30
C LEU A 971 -1.22 -19.81 19.50
N GLN A 972 -1.16 -20.59 20.56
CA GLN A 972 -0.03 -21.50 20.83
C GLN A 972 -0.08 -22.83 20.05
N SER A 973 -1.01 -22.99 19.12
CA SER A 973 -1.14 -24.16 18.23
C SER A 973 -1.01 -23.79 16.75
N ILE A 974 -0.61 -22.55 16.46
CA ILE A 974 -0.35 -22.10 15.10
C ILE A 974 0.81 -22.89 14.47
N ARG A 975 0.79 -22.94 13.14
CA ARG A 975 1.83 -23.51 12.28
C ARG A 975 2.24 -22.43 11.29
N SER A 976 3.34 -22.59 10.58
CA SER A 976 3.78 -21.64 9.55
C SER A 976 2.67 -21.38 8.51
N GLU A 977 1.96 -22.42 8.07
CA GLU A 977 0.82 -22.34 7.14
C GLU A 977 -0.39 -21.55 7.65
N HIS A 978 -0.50 -21.35 8.98
CA HIS A 978 -1.61 -20.61 9.60
C HIS A 978 -1.34 -19.11 9.70
N VAL A 979 -0.12 -18.66 9.41
CA VAL A 979 0.33 -17.27 9.60
C VAL A 979 0.53 -16.61 8.24
N LEU A 980 0.07 -15.37 8.10
CA LEU A 980 0.31 -14.60 6.89
C LEU A 980 1.81 -14.27 6.76
N SER A 981 2.45 -14.81 5.71
CA SER A 981 3.80 -14.43 5.29
C SER A 981 3.68 -13.41 4.17
N LEU A 982 3.94 -12.14 4.50
CA LEU A 982 3.88 -11.02 3.57
C LEU A 982 4.93 -9.99 3.97
N ASP A 983 5.84 -9.67 3.06
CA ASP A 983 6.79 -8.57 3.20
C ASP A 983 6.93 -7.75 1.91
N ARG A 984 7.65 -6.63 2.00
CA ARG A 984 7.93 -5.76 0.85
C ARG A 984 8.69 -6.50 -0.25
N ASN A 985 9.58 -7.43 0.10
CA ASN A 985 10.38 -8.19 -0.87
C ASN A 985 9.52 -9.18 -1.68
N PHE A 986 8.61 -9.87 -1.01
CA PHE A 986 7.64 -10.77 -1.62
C PHE A 986 6.75 -10.01 -2.59
N LEU A 987 6.19 -8.86 -2.16
CA LEU A 987 5.37 -8.01 -3.02
C LEU A 987 6.17 -7.48 -4.22
N SER A 988 7.38 -6.99 -3.98
CA SER A 988 8.27 -6.50 -5.04
C SER A 988 8.58 -7.59 -6.07
N ARG A 989 8.97 -8.79 -5.62
CA ARG A 989 9.18 -9.95 -6.51
C ARG A 989 7.94 -10.33 -7.28
N LYS A 990 6.76 -10.32 -6.64
CA LYS A 990 5.48 -10.63 -7.29
C LYS A 990 5.13 -9.60 -8.36
N LEU A 991 5.31 -8.31 -8.06
CA LEU A 991 5.13 -7.24 -9.04
C LEU A 991 6.05 -7.42 -10.24
N ILE A 992 7.36 -7.58 -9.99
CA ILE A 992 8.39 -7.71 -11.04
C ILE A 992 8.12 -8.93 -11.91
N ASN A 993 7.81 -10.08 -11.31
CA ASN A 993 7.63 -11.30 -12.07
C ASN A 993 6.29 -11.32 -12.81
N ASP A 994 5.19 -11.03 -12.13
CA ASP A 994 3.87 -11.46 -12.58
C ASP A 994 2.94 -10.32 -13.01
N SER A 995 3.22 -9.06 -12.62
CA SER A 995 2.22 -7.98 -12.69
C SER A 995 2.75 -6.66 -13.24
N LEU A 996 3.96 -6.62 -13.81
CA LEU A 996 4.60 -5.40 -14.28
C LEU A 996 5.10 -5.53 -15.72
N VAL A 997 4.68 -4.61 -16.59
CA VAL A 997 5.19 -4.41 -17.96
C VAL A 997 5.71 -2.99 -18.12
N LEU A 998 6.86 -2.84 -18.79
CA LEU A 998 7.40 -1.54 -19.18
C LEU A 998 6.82 -1.14 -20.53
N ASN A 999 6.43 0.12 -20.67
CA ASN A 999 6.05 0.62 -21.98
C ASN A 999 7.25 0.55 -22.93
N TYR A 1000 7.14 -0.31 -23.95
CA TYR A 1000 8.24 -0.58 -24.88
C TYR A 1000 8.47 0.56 -25.88
N GLN A 1001 7.49 1.44 -26.05
CA GLN A 1001 7.56 2.54 -27.01
C GLN A 1001 8.71 3.50 -26.64
N TYR A 1002 9.42 3.98 -27.66
CA TYR A 1002 10.54 4.91 -27.50
C TYR A 1002 10.13 6.12 -26.65
N GLY A 1003 10.95 6.44 -25.64
CA GLY A 1003 10.72 7.54 -24.70
C GLY A 1003 9.61 7.35 -23.66
N LYS A 1004 8.97 6.19 -23.63
CA LYS A 1004 7.89 5.89 -22.66
C LYS A 1004 8.25 4.83 -21.63
N SER A 1005 9.45 4.24 -21.66
CA SER A 1005 9.82 3.15 -20.74
C SER A 1005 9.96 3.53 -19.27
N LYS A 1006 9.84 4.81 -18.94
CA LYS A 1006 9.62 5.29 -17.56
C LYS A 1006 8.21 5.02 -17.05
N ASP A 1007 7.24 4.84 -17.94
CA ASP A 1007 5.88 4.44 -17.59
C ASP A 1007 5.80 2.93 -17.35
N ILE A 1008 5.53 2.58 -16.10
CA ILE A 1008 5.30 1.21 -15.67
C ILE A 1008 3.79 0.92 -15.64
N ILE A 1009 3.37 -0.10 -16.38
CA ILE A 1009 2.00 -0.61 -16.39
C ILE A 1009 1.89 -1.79 -15.41
N TYR A 1010 0.94 -1.67 -14.48
CA TYR A 1010 0.67 -2.68 -13.46
C TYR A 1010 -0.63 -3.45 -13.71
N ASP A 1011 -0.59 -4.76 -13.51
CA ASP A 1011 -1.79 -5.58 -13.37
C ASP A 1011 -2.24 -5.67 -11.91
N TYR A 1012 -3.07 -4.70 -11.51
CA TYR A 1012 -3.64 -4.63 -10.15
C TYR A 1012 -4.52 -5.85 -9.79
N GLU A 1013 -5.17 -6.48 -10.78
CA GLU A 1013 -6.06 -7.63 -10.51
C GLU A 1013 -5.23 -8.88 -10.17
N GLU A 1014 -4.10 -9.10 -10.85
CA GLU A 1014 -3.23 -10.23 -10.54
C GLU A 1014 -2.69 -10.15 -9.10
N ILE A 1015 -2.36 -8.95 -8.62
CA ILE A 1015 -1.98 -8.71 -7.22
C ILE A 1015 -3.17 -8.92 -6.28
N GLU A 1016 -4.35 -8.37 -6.60
CA GLU A 1016 -5.57 -8.56 -5.81
C GLU A 1016 -5.92 -10.06 -5.68
N ILE A 1017 -5.88 -10.82 -6.77
CA ILE A 1017 -6.13 -12.26 -6.77
C ILE A 1017 -5.09 -13.00 -5.93
N THR A 1018 -3.80 -12.64 -6.08
CA THR A 1018 -2.72 -13.25 -5.30
C THR A 1018 -2.95 -13.06 -3.79
N LEU A 1019 -3.24 -11.83 -3.36
CA LEU A 1019 -3.49 -11.49 -1.96
C LEU A 1019 -4.77 -12.15 -1.43
N ARG A 1020 -5.84 -12.18 -2.22
CA ARG A 1020 -7.08 -12.89 -1.87
C ARG A 1020 -6.83 -14.37 -1.62
N ASN A 1021 -6.05 -15.01 -2.49
CA ASN A 1021 -5.71 -16.42 -2.34
C ASN A 1021 -4.87 -16.66 -1.08
N MET A 1022 -3.90 -15.80 -0.77
CA MET A 1022 -3.11 -15.89 0.47
C MET A 1022 -4.00 -15.75 1.71
N ILE A 1023 -4.89 -14.76 1.74
CA ILE A 1023 -5.76 -14.50 2.89
C ILE A 1023 -6.83 -15.58 3.07
N SER A 1024 -7.35 -16.15 1.98
CA SER A 1024 -8.37 -17.21 2.03
C SER A 1024 -7.90 -18.47 2.79
N LYS A 1025 -6.58 -18.72 2.81
CA LYS A 1025 -5.98 -19.86 3.52
C LYS A 1025 -5.78 -19.62 5.02
N LEU A 1026 -5.95 -18.38 5.47
CA LEU A 1026 -5.70 -18.02 6.86
C LEU A 1026 -6.77 -18.62 7.79
N VAL A 1027 -6.39 -18.76 9.05
CA VAL A 1027 -7.27 -19.23 10.13
C VAL A 1027 -7.54 -18.10 11.10
N LEU A 1028 -8.69 -18.18 11.78
CA LEU A 1028 -8.97 -17.30 12.90
C LEU A 1028 -8.14 -17.75 14.11
N ILE A 1029 -7.27 -16.89 14.61
CA ILE A 1029 -6.44 -17.18 15.77
C ILE A 1029 -7.23 -16.85 17.05
N ASP A 1030 -7.41 -17.85 17.90
CA ASP A 1030 -7.99 -17.67 19.23
C ASP A 1030 -6.97 -17.03 20.18
N THR A 1031 -7.21 -15.76 20.51
CA THR A 1031 -6.37 -14.96 21.43
C THR A 1031 -6.91 -14.93 22.87
N ASP A 1032 -8.06 -15.58 23.15
CA ASP A 1032 -8.73 -15.51 24.46
C ASP A 1032 -8.07 -16.39 25.54
N LYS A 1033 -7.40 -17.47 25.13
CA LYS A 1033 -6.85 -18.48 26.03
C LYS A 1033 -5.37 -18.75 25.73
N LEU A 1034 -4.48 -18.06 26.44
CA LEU A 1034 -3.05 -18.37 26.48
C LEU A 1034 -2.78 -19.41 27.57
N ASN A 1035 -2.02 -20.45 27.23
CA ASN A 1035 -1.42 -21.35 28.21
C ASN A 1035 -0.26 -20.61 28.88
N LEU A 1036 -0.39 -20.37 30.17
CA LEU A 1036 0.61 -19.74 31.00
C LEU A 1036 1.47 -20.80 31.68
N LEU A 1037 2.75 -20.49 31.88
CA LEU A 1037 3.67 -21.26 32.69
C LEU A 1037 3.38 -21.04 34.18
N THR A 1038 3.47 -22.12 34.93
CA THR A 1038 3.41 -22.11 36.40
C THR A 1038 4.81 -22.35 36.96
N TYR A 1039 5.28 -21.47 37.84
CA TYR A 1039 6.57 -21.64 38.51
C TYR A 1039 6.52 -22.79 39.52
N GLN A 1040 7.68 -23.39 39.77
CA GLN A 1040 7.84 -24.38 40.83
C GLN A 1040 7.42 -23.76 42.18
N PHE A 1041 6.52 -24.45 42.89
CA PHE A 1041 5.92 -24.02 44.18
C PHE A 1041 4.95 -22.84 44.14
N GLU A 1042 4.62 -22.30 42.96
CA GLU A 1042 3.48 -21.39 42.80
C GLU A 1042 2.21 -22.17 42.54
N LEU A 1043 1.90 -23.05 43.50
CA LEU A 1043 0.61 -23.70 43.63
C LEU A 1043 -0.33 -22.73 44.36
N TYR A 1044 -1.61 -23.06 44.49
CA TYR A 1044 -2.64 -22.30 45.24
C TYR A 1044 -3.48 -21.23 44.49
N GLY A 1045 -3.46 -21.20 43.16
CA GLY A 1045 -4.50 -20.52 42.36
C GLY A 1045 -5.32 -21.44 41.46
N ASN A 1046 -4.66 -22.41 40.80
CA ASN A 1046 -5.23 -23.19 39.69
C ASN A 1046 -5.44 -24.69 39.96
N GLU A 1047 -4.98 -25.26 41.09
CA GLU A 1047 -5.10 -26.71 41.34
C GLU A 1047 -6.53 -27.19 41.57
N THR A 1048 -7.39 -26.36 42.17
CA THR A 1048 -8.82 -26.67 42.27
C THR A 1048 -9.43 -26.90 40.88
N PHE A 1049 -8.90 -26.26 39.84
CA PHE A 1049 -9.32 -26.48 38.46
C PHE A 1049 -8.71 -27.76 37.87
N LEU A 1050 -7.40 -27.99 38.02
CA LEU A 1050 -6.71 -29.18 37.50
C LEU A 1050 -7.25 -30.48 38.12
N ILE A 1051 -7.39 -30.52 39.45
CA ILE A 1051 -7.95 -31.68 40.19
C ILE A 1051 -9.41 -31.92 39.78
N ASN A 1052 -10.20 -30.86 39.63
CA ASN A 1052 -11.60 -30.99 39.16
C ASN A 1052 -11.69 -31.48 37.70
N GLU A 1053 -10.78 -31.07 36.82
CA GLU A 1053 -10.73 -31.55 35.44
C GLU A 1053 -10.25 -33.01 35.35
N VAL A 1054 -9.32 -33.44 36.21
CA VAL A 1054 -8.93 -34.85 36.33
C VAL A 1054 -10.11 -35.67 36.87
N ARG A 1055 -10.82 -35.19 37.90
CA ARG A 1055 -12.07 -35.82 38.42
C ARG A 1055 -13.16 -35.93 37.35
N ALA A 1056 -13.24 -34.98 36.41
CA ALA A 1056 -14.18 -35.03 35.30
C ALA A 1056 -13.82 -36.11 34.26
N ARG A 1057 -12.56 -36.56 34.20
CA ARG A 1057 -12.07 -37.55 33.23
C ARG A 1057 -11.89 -38.95 33.80
N ILE A 1058 -11.55 -39.07 35.08
CA ILE A 1058 -11.31 -40.33 35.78
C ILE A 1058 -11.97 -40.25 37.15
N GLU A 1059 -12.82 -41.21 37.47
CA GLU A 1059 -13.42 -41.36 38.80
C GLU A 1059 -12.31 -41.62 39.84
N GLN A 1060 -12.37 -40.91 40.95
CA GLN A 1060 -11.35 -40.96 41.99
C GLN A 1060 -11.90 -41.66 43.24
N GLU A 1061 -11.11 -42.58 43.77
CA GLU A 1061 -11.35 -43.31 45.01
C GLU A 1061 -10.22 -42.97 46.02
N PRO A 1062 -10.49 -43.01 47.33
CA PRO A 1062 -9.45 -42.89 48.34
C PRO A 1062 -8.57 -44.16 48.36
N LEU A 1063 -7.28 -43.98 48.66
CA LEU A 1063 -6.37 -45.08 48.96
C LEU A 1063 -6.86 -45.84 50.20
N THR A 1064 -6.60 -47.15 50.24
CA THR A 1064 -6.86 -47.94 51.45
C THR A 1064 -5.97 -47.46 52.60
N ASN A 1065 -6.43 -47.60 53.86
CA ASN A 1065 -5.65 -47.15 55.02
C ASN A 1065 -4.28 -47.84 55.12
N ASP A 1066 -4.20 -49.12 54.73
CA ASP A 1066 -2.96 -49.89 54.70
C ASP A 1066 -1.99 -49.35 53.63
N ASP A 1067 -2.49 -49.06 52.42
CA ASP A 1067 -1.67 -48.44 51.36
C ASP A 1067 -1.24 -47.02 51.73
N ARG A 1068 -2.14 -46.24 52.33
CA ARG A 1068 -1.86 -44.86 52.78
C ARG A 1068 -0.76 -44.85 53.82
N THR A 1069 -0.78 -45.77 54.78
CA THR A 1069 0.26 -45.87 55.82
C THR A 1069 1.58 -46.37 55.23
N ARG A 1070 1.54 -47.38 54.36
CA ARG A 1070 2.72 -47.90 53.66
C ARG A 1070 3.41 -46.82 52.82
N LEU A 1071 2.67 -46.14 51.95
CA LEU A 1071 3.17 -45.08 51.09
C LEU A 1071 3.66 -43.88 51.93
N ARG A 1072 2.93 -43.48 52.98
CA ARG A 1072 3.34 -42.38 53.87
C ARG A 1072 4.66 -42.67 54.59
N CYS A 1073 4.88 -43.89 55.07
CA CYS A 1073 6.15 -44.29 55.66
C CYS A 1073 7.29 -44.25 54.63
N LEU A 1074 7.01 -44.66 53.40
CA LEU A 1074 7.99 -44.74 52.33
C LEU A 1074 8.39 -43.35 51.81
N ILE A 1075 7.41 -42.46 51.58
CA ILE A 1075 7.65 -41.07 51.16
C ILE A 1075 8.44 -40.31 52.23
N LYS A 1076 8.15 -40.53 53.53
CA LYS A 1076 8.86 -39.86 54.63
C LYS A 1076 10.37 -40.15 54.69
N THR A 1077 10.83 -41.22 54.03
CA THR A 1077 12.25 -41.61 53.98
C THR A 1077 12.98 -41.04 52.76
N MET A 1078 12.28 -40.36 51.85
CA MET A 1078 12.89 -39.68 50.71
C MET A 1078 13.71 -38.47 51.16
N ASN A 1079 14.73 -38.12 50.37
CA ASN A 1079 15.39 -36.83 50.53
C ASN A 1079 14.49 -35.69 49.98
N PRO A 1080 14.72 -34.44 50.41
CA PRO A 1080 13.91 -33.30 50.00
C PRO A 1080 13.85 -33.09 48.48
N ASP A 1081 14.96 -33.28 47.75
CA ASP A 1081 14.99 -33.04 46.31
C ASP A 1081 14.16 -34.09 45.54
N ASP A 1082 14.20 -35.35 45.95
CA ASP A 1082 13.41 -36.45 45.38
C ASP A 1082 11.91 -36.23 45.60
N ILE A 1083 11.51 -35.74 46.79
CA ILE A 1083 10.13 -35.36 47.10
C ILE A 1083 9.65 -34.28 46.12
N LEU A 1084 10.46 -33.24 45.89
CA LEU A 1084 10.10 -32.13 45.01
C LEU A 1084 10.04 -32.55 43.53
N HIS A 1085 10.97 -33.40 43.08
CA HIS A 1085 10.95 -33.96 41.73
C HIS A 1085 9.76 -34.89 41.49
N CYS A 1086 9.33 -35.63 42.51
CA CYS A 1086 8.13 -36.48 42.45
C CYS A 1086 6.85 -35.66 42.31
N LEU A 1087 6.70 -34.57 43.09
CA LEU A 1087 5.58 -33.64 42.94
C LEU A 1087 5.50 -33.04 41.53
N GLY A 1088 6.60 -32.49 41.02
CA GLY A 1088 6.61 -31.90 39.67
C GLY A 1088 6.32 -32.91 38.56
N SER A 1089 6.61 -34.20 38.79
CA SER A 1089 6.27 -35.27 37.84
C SER A 1089 4.81 -35.71 37.95
N LEU A 1090 4.20 -35.69 39.14
CA LEU A 1090 2.76 -35.91 39.33
C LEU A 1090 1.94 -34.81 38.65
N ASP A 1091 2.35 -33.55 38.78
CA ASP A 1091 1.69 -32.42 38.10
C ASP A 1091 1.75 -32.55 36.57
N ASN A 1092 2.87 -33.07 36.05
CA ASN A 1092 3.02 -33.37 34.63
C ASN A 1092 2.09 -34.52 34.20
N ILE A 1093 1.96 -35.58 35.01
CA ILE A 1093 1.01 -36.66 34.78
C ILE A 1093 -0.44 -36.13 34.76
N PHE A 1094 -0.82 -35.25 35.70
CA PHE A 1094 -2.14 -34.60 35.72
C PHE A 1094 -2.40 -33.77 34.46
N THR A 1095 -1.40 -33.04 34.00
CA THR A 1095 -1.47 -32.23 32.77
C THR A 1095 -1.70 -33.12 31.53
N TYR A 1096 -1.07 -34.30 31.47
CA TYR A 1096 -1.29 -35.27 30.39
C TYR A 1096 -2.69 -35.93 30.48
N ILE A 1097 -3.14 -36.31 31.68
CA ILE A 1097 -4.49 -36.85 31.90
C ILE A 1097 -5.55 -35.84 31.40
N ARG A 1098 -5.33 -34.54 31.60
CA ARG A 1098 -6.17 -33.46 31.09
C ARG A 1098 -6.15 -33.31 29.56
N THR A 1099 -5.03 -33.57 28.89
CA THR A 1099 -4.84 -33.18 27.48
C THR A 1099 -5.04 -34.31 26.47
N ILE A 1100 -5.07 -35.58 26.91
CA ILE A 1100 -5.29 -36.73 26.02
C ILE A 1100 -6.67 -36.67 25.34
N ALA A 1101 -6.74 -37.01 24.04
CA ALA A 1101 -7.96 -36.89 23.23
C ALA A 1101 -9.01 -38.00 23.46
N ALA A 1102 -8.71 -39.03 24.25
CA ALA A 1102 -9.64 -40.14 24.53
C ALA A 1102 -10.78 -39.70 25.46
N GLU A 1103 -12.03 -40.06 25.12
CA GLU A 1103 -13.24 -39.62 25.86
C GLU A 1103 -13.27 -40.09 27.32
N ARG A 1104 -12.67 -41.25 27.65
CA ARG A 1104 -12.46 -41.74 29.03
C ARG A 1104 -11.20 -42.61 29.12
N LEU A 1105 -10.34 -42.35 30.10
CA LEU A 1105 -9.19 -43.20 30.43
C LEU A 1105 -9.64 -44.40 31.29
N ARG A 1106 -8.93 -45.53 31.17
CA ARG A 1106 -9.19 -46.72 31.99
C ARG A 1106 -8.75 -46.48 33.43
N GLN A 1107 -9.68 -46.58 34.39
CA GLN A 1107 -9.47 -46.28 35.82
C GLN A 1107 -8.46 -47.22 36.50
N ASP A 1108 -8.39 -48.47 36.02
CA ASP A 1108 -7.49 -49.54 36.48
C ASP A 1108 -6.08 -49.46 35.90
N MET A 1109 -5.84 -48.54 34.95
CA MET A 1109 -4.52 -48.31 34.38
C MET A 1109 -3.56 -47.82 35.46
N THR A 1110 -2.37 -48.41 35.51
CA THR A 1110 -1.32 -47.94 36.42
C THR A 1110 -0.60 -46.73 35.85
N VAL A 1111 0.00 -45.92 36.72
CA VAL A 1111 0.83 -44.78 36.33
C VAL A 1111 1.92 -45.20 35.34
N GLN A 1112 2.53 -46.36 35.52
CA GLN A 1112 3.54 -46.90 34.59
C GLN A 1112 3.00 -47.17 33.19
N LEU A 1113 1.83 -47.80 33.09
CA LEU A 1113 1.17 -48.09 31.81
C LEU A 1113 0.74 -46.79 31.13
N PHE A 1114 0.24 -45.83 31.90
CA PHE A 1114 -0.15 -44.52 31.41
C PHE A 1114 1.04 -43.76 30.81
N ILE A 1115 2.15 -43.67 31.55
CA ILE A 1115 3.40 -43.05 31.08
C ILE A 1115 3.89 -43.74 29.80
N GLY A 1116 3.91 -45.08 29.79
CA GLY A 1116 4.40 -45.86 28.66
C GLY A 1116 3.58 -45.72 27.37
N GLN A 1117 2.26 -45.47 27.49
CA GLN A 1117 1.36 -45.35 26.34
C GLN A 1117 1.18 -43.92 25.84
N PHE A 1118 1.19 -42.93 26.75
CA PHE A 1118 0.77 -41.56 26.41
C PHE A 1118 1.85 -40.49 26.57
N ILE A 1119 2.96 -40.78 27.23
CA ILE A 1119 4.06 -39.81 27.42
C ILE A 1119 5.25 -40.21 26.55
N ARG A 1120 5.46 -39.47 25.46
CA ARG A 1120 6.45 -39.82 24.40
C ARG A 1120 7.90 -39.62 24.81
N SER A 1121 8.21 -38.67 25.70
CA SER A 1121 9.59 -38.38 26.14
C SER A 1121 9.76 -38.71 27.61
N LYS A 1122 10.37 -39.86 27.91
CA LYS A 1122 10.60 -40.34 29.28
C LYS A 1122 11.66 -39.53 30.04
N SER A 1123 12.56 -38.85 29.33
CA SER A 1123 13.56 -37.91 29.88
C SER A 1123 12.97 -36.75 30.71
N ARG A 1124 11.65 -36.58 30.67
CA ARG A 1124 10.89 -35.50 31.30
C ARG A 1124 10.21 -35.89 32.62
N LEU A 1125 10.38 -37.14 33.02
CA LEU A 1125 10.00 -37.67 34.33
C LEU A 1125 11.28 -38.09 35.03
N ASN A 1126 11.37 -37.93 36.34
CA ASN A 1126 12.56 -38.39 37.05
C ASN A 1126 12.62 -39.94 36.97
N ASP A 1127 13.77 -40.48 36.55
CA ASP A 1127 13.99 -41.93 36.45
C ASP A 1127 13.74 -42.64 37.81
N SER A 1128 13.92 -41.93 38.93
CA SER A 1128 13.62 -42.42 40.27
C SER A 1128 12.14 -42.81 40.45
N ILE A 1129 11.21 -42.12 39.79
CA ILE A 1129 9.76 -42.36 39.89
C ILE A 1129 9.36 -43.63 39.15
N LEU A 1130 9.99 -43.89 38.00
CA LEU A 1130 9.77 -45.10 37.22
C LEU A 1130 10.41 -46.33 37.88
N CYS A 1131 11.47 -46.14 38.67
CA CYS A 1131 12.12 -47.20 39.44
C CYS A 1131 11.41 -47.55 40.75
N TRP A 1132 10.46 -46.73 41.20
CA TRP A 1132 9.69 -46.98 42.42
C TRP A 1132 8.51 -47.91 42.15
N THR A 1133 8.67 -49.18 42.50
CA THR A 1133 7.66 -50.23 42.32
C THR A 1133 6.32 -49.88 42.95
N ASP A 1134 6.31 -49.18 44.08
CA ASP A 1134 5.07 -48.80 44.77
C ASP A 1134 4.37 -47.59 44.14
N PHE A 1135 5.10 -46.67 43.48
CA PHE A 1135 4.51 -45.52 42.76
C PHE A 1135 4.01 -45.93 41.37
N SER A 1136 4.83 -46.68 40.64
CA SER A 1136 4.55 -47.16 39.29
C SER A 1136 3.31 -48.08 39.23
N ALA A 1137 3.01 -48.79 40.32
CA ALA A 1137 1.85 -49.66 40.47
C ALA A 1137 0.55 -48.95 40.89
N ILE A 1138 0.58 -47.65 41.25
CA ILE A 1138 -0.62 -46.89 41.60
C ILE A 1138 -1.54 -46.80 40.40
N GLN A 1139 -2.82 -47.12 40.60
CA GLN A 1139 -3.84 -46.97 39.57
C GLN A 1139 -4.33 -45.53 39.49
N LEU A 1140 -4.69 -45.08 38.28
CA LEU A 1140 -5.15 -43.71 38.05
C LEU A 1140 -6.40 -43.32 38.85
N ARG A 1141 -7.20 -44.29 39.31
CA ARG A 1141 -8.33 -44.05 40.24
C ARG A 1141 -7.90 -43.54 41.63
N TYR A 1142 -6.65 -43.74 42.04
CA TYR A 1142 -6.14 -43.33 43.35
C TYR A 1142 -5.20 -42.13 43.27
N ILE A 1143 -4.98 -41.57 42.08
CA ILE A 1143 -3.87 -40.65 41.83
C ILE A 1143 -4.05 -39.29 42.52
N ILE A 1144 -5.29 -38.83 42.69
CA ILE A 1144 -5.57 -37.56 43.40
C ILE A 1144 -5.34 -37.73 44.90
N ASP A 1145 -5.88 -38.77 45.53
CA ASP A 1145 -5.68 -38.99 46.98
C ASP A 1145 -4.19 -39.27 47.28
N PHE A 1146 -3.49 -39.91 46.34
CA PHE A 1146 -2.05 -40.05 46.41
C PHE A 1146 -1.30 -38.71 46.31
N HIS A 1147 -1.66 -37.84 45.36
CA HIS A 1147 -1.07 -36.50 45.20
C HIS A 1147 -1.32 -35.64 46.44
N GLU A 1148 -2.55 -35.59 46.95
CA GLU A 1148 -2.90 -34.83 48.16
C GLU A 1148 -2.12 -35.33 49.40
N MET A 1149 -1.99 -36.65 49.57
CA MET A 1149 -1.15 -37.23 50.63
C MET A 1149 0.33 -36.90 50.45
N PHE A 1150 0.84 -36.95 49.21
CA PHE A 1150 2.23 -36.66 48.91
C PHE A 1150 2.55 -35.18 49.14
N GLU A 1151 1.64 -34.28 48.76
CA GLU A 1151 1.73 -32.84 49.02
C GLU A 1151 1.76 -32.54 50.52
N GLU A 1152 0.90 -33.18 51.32
CA GLU A 1152 0.89 -33.04 52.79
C GLU A 1152 2.27 -33.37 53.41
N ILE A 1153 2.89 -34.46 52.96
CA ILE A 1153 4.20 -34.89 53.45
C ILE A 1153 5.31 -33.96 52.95
N ALA A 1154 5.24 -33.55 51.68
CA ALA A 1154 6.19 -32.61 51.09
C ALA A 1154 6.13 -31.24 51.77
N PHE A 1155 4.94 -30.80 52.14
CA PHE A 1155 4.73 -29.59 52.91
C PHE A 1155 5.42 -29.67 54.27
N ASP A 1156 5.16 -30.75 55.02
CA ASP A 1156 5.73 -30.96 56.35
C ASP A 1156 7.27 -31.08 56.34
N GLN A 1157 7.84 -31.78 55.35
CA GLN A 1157 9.28 -32.09 55.32
C GLN A 1157 10.13 -31.06 54.58
N VAL A 1158 9.55 -30.37 53.58
CA VAL A 1158 10.32 -29.53 52.64
C VAL A 1158 9.77 -28.10 52.56
N LEU A 1159 8.47 -27.92 52.34
CA LEU A 1159 7.92 -26.61 51.99
C LEU A 1159 7.65 -25.70 53.21
N ARG A 1160 7.51 -26.26 54.41
CA ARG A 1160 7.24 -25.52 55.67
C ARG A 1160 8.27 -24.40 55.93
N VAL A 1161 9.51 -24.57 55.50
CA VAL A 1161 10.61 -23.62 55.68
C VAL A 1161 10.48 -22.37 54.79
N TYR A 1162 9.72 -22.45 53.70
CA TYR A 1162 9.58 -21.38 52.70
C TYR A 1162 8.37 -20.45 52.95
N ILE A 1163 7.59 -20.70 54.01
CA ILE A 1163 6.45 -19.87 54.41
C ILE A 1163 6.96 -18.59 55.08
N LYS A 1164 6.41 -17.42 54.69
CA LYS A 1164 6.76 -16.13 55.30
C LYS A 1164 6.59 -16.20 56.82
N LYS A 1165 7.57 -15.70 57.59
CA LYS A 1165 7.60 -15.73 59.07
C LYS A 1165 6.30 -15.24 59.72
N GLU A 1166 5.60 -14.30 59.10
CA GLU A 1166 4.32 -13.71 59.56
C GLU A 1166 3.15 -14.72 59.56
N LEU A 1167 3.26 -15.80 58.80
CA LEU A 1167 2.28 -16.88 58.68
C LEU A 1167 2.74 -18.18 59.37
N ALA A 1168 3.94 -18.19 59.96
CA ALA A 1168 4.45 -19.32 60.72
C ALA A 1168 3.77 -19.39 62.09
N GLU A 1169 3.44 -20.60 62.56
CA GLU A 1169 2.83 -20.82 63.90
C GLU A 1169 3.61 -20.14 65.05
N GLU A 1170 4.90 -19.92 64.86
CA GLU A 1170 5.85 -19.32 65.80
C GLU A 1170 5.66 -17.81 66.00
N ALA A 1171 4.91 -17.13 65.12
CA ALA A 1171 4.60 -15.71 65.24
C ALA A 1171 3.45 -15.41 66.24
N TYR A 1172 2.70 -16.44 66.65
CA TYR A 1172 1.59 -16.30 67.60
C TYR A 1172 2.05 -16.51 69.04
N ILE A 1173 1.65 -15.60 69.93
CA ILE A 1173 1.88 -15.75 71.37
C ILE A 1173 1.13 -17.02 71.84
N PRO A 1174 1.70 -17.88 72.70
CA PRO A 1174 1.10 -19.16 73.08
C PRO A 1174 -0.36 -19.07 73.55
N ARG A 1175 -0.74 -17.95 74.18
CA ARG A 1175 -2.13 -17.67 74.58
C ARG A 1175 -3.06 -17.49 73.39
N ASP A 1176 -2.65 -16.76 72.35
CA ASP A 1176 -3.47 -16.54 71.16
C ASP A 1176 -3.59 -17.83 70.33
N ARG A 1177 -2.52 -18.63 70.28
CA ARG A 1177 -2.56 -19.98 69.70
C ARG A 1177 -3.58 -20.87 70.39
N GLN A 1178 -3.55 -20.93 71.72
CA GLN A 1178 -4.48 -21.74 72.49
C GLN A 1178 -5.92 -21.21 72.36
N ARG A 1179 -6.10 -19.90 72.26
CA ARG A 1179 -7.41 -19.26 72.03
C ARG A 1179 -7.99 -19.56 70.65
N ILE A 1180 -7.15 -19.55 69.61
CA ILE A 1180 -7.54 -19.87 68.23
C ILE A 1180 -7.85 -21.36 68.08
N ILE A 1181 -7.01 -22.24 68.66
CA ILE A 1181 -7.26 -23.69 68.66
C ILE A 1181 -8.53 -24.00 69.46
N GLU A 1182 -8.73 -23.40 70.63
CA GLU A 1182 -9.97 -23.58 71.41
C GLU A 1182 -11.20 -23.01 70.69
N ALA A 1183 -11.09 -21.87 70.01
CA ALA A 1183 -12.17 -21.31 69.20
C ALA A 1183 -12.49 -22.18 67.98
N PHE A 1184 -11.48 -22.75 67.32
CA PHE A 1184 -11.64 -23.69 66.22
C PHE A 1184 -12.24 -25.01 66.70
N CYS A 1185 -11.72 -25.61 67.76
CA CYS A 1185 -12.29 -26.82 68.37
C CYS A 1185 -13.73 -26.58 68.86
N ARG A 1186 -14.06 -25.42 69.45
CA ARG A 1186 -15.45 -25.07 69.78
C ARG A 1186 -16.31 -24.95 68.52
N ALA A 1187 -15.89 -24.18 67.52
CA ALA A 1187 -16.67 -23.96 66.31
C ALA A 1187 -16.94 -25.25 65.52
N THR A 1188 -15.97 -26.18 65.52
CA THR A 1188 -16.05 -27.43 64.76
C THR A 1188 -16.78 -28.53 65.56
N PHE A 1189 -16.51 -28.70 66.86
CA PHE A 1189 -17.12 -29.75 67.68
C PHE A 1189 -18.44 -29.34 68.36
N GLU A 1190 -18.74 -28.05 68.58
CA GLU A 1190 -20.10 -27.63 68.98
C GLU A 1190 -21.10 -27.73 67.82
N LYS A 1191 -20.65 -27.60 66.56
CA LYS A 1191 -21.49 -27.87 65.39
C LYS A 1191 -21.95 -29.34 65.35
N GLU A 1192 -21.08 -30.30 65.65
CA GLU A 1192 -21.47 -31.72 65.76
C GLU A 1192 -22.42 -31.98 66.94
N LYS A 1193 -22.23 -31.28 68.07
CA LYS A 1193 -23.11 -31.41 69.25
C LYS A 1193 -24.49 -30.81 69.01
N ASN A 1194 -24.59 -29.73 68.25
CA ASN A 1194 -25.86 -29.14 67.82
C ASN A 1194 -26.55 -29.97 66.72
N HIS A 1195 -25.79 -30.61 65.82
CA HIS A 1195 -26.35 -31.53 64.83
C HIS A 1195 -26.91 -32.82 65.46
N ARG A 1196 -26.28 -33.35 66.52
CA ARG A 1196 -26.84 -34.48 67.29
C ARG A 1196 -28.05 -34.10 68.14
N LYS A 1197 -28.17 -32.85 68.61
CA LYS A 1197 -29.38 -32.35 69.30
C LYS A 1197 -30.57 -32.12 68.37
N THR A 1198 -30.34 -31.82 67.09
CA THR A 1198 -31.40 -31.69 66.07
C THR A 1198 -31.85 -33.04 65.49
N GLN A 1199 -31.20 -34.15 65.86
CA GLN A 1199 -31.61 -35.51 65.50
C GLN A 1199 -32.33 -36.26 66.64
N ILE A 1200 -32.40 -35.69 67.86
CA ILE A 1200 -33.06 -36.30 69.03
C ILE A 1200 -34.34 -35.54 69.45
N ASN A 1201 -34.59 -34.34 68.91
CA ASN A 1201 -35.91 -33.68 68.91
C ASN A 1201 -36.46 -33.71 67.48
#